data_AF-A0A9W9N1V6-F1
#
_entry.id   AF-A0A9W9N1V6-F1
#
_cell.length_a   1.000
_cell.length_b   1.000
_cell.length_c   1.000
_cell.angle_alpha   90.00
_cell.angle_beta   90.00
_cell.angle_gamma   90.00
#
_symmetry.space_group_name_H-M   'P 1'
#
loop_
_entity.id
_entity.type
_entity.pdbx_description
1 polymer ?
#
loop_
_entity_poly.entity_id
_entity_poly.type
_entity_poly.pdbx_seq_one_letter_code
_entity_poly.pdbx_strand_id
1 'polypeptide(L)'
;MLTYTLFTIFVALPVVHAGGWDDFANNLATDLAPFLSLFGEQITKQYLSESINVVDYFIFAMAPMGILTGVVSAIRVCGTPSLRAFIGRAQEGAGNAEAELCTSTSRDVCELYNSGGIARVFGRPKILEVVHDPDHDFSDPQDDTAGIYTFQQYLERDNGKALWRKETPSNRIALWKNKVMALWRTKTVVEKKPDPESAPESHVSHTPFTTFAPNLSLNIGIKKQSKYVFYAIALLGLVLQVGVLAFAGFATYYLKWGNGNKSPESYACPLVIIGTVLVCGGMFHCAFLIGQSTEEDVWRRQENVSDKSSMYWIQPGSQIIGDQTFDAFSYTDCDNKLKKYITSKRKNVSNESKLGVWAAIGATTSGFVLQFTGLRARAMQRLKPKDNCFATFPDEVIGHELDWLALRIGRDLFGKATKNLDSMFKIKSFNLASPDDQDRTRLAALTDLSTSSTAPAREFKSEMVEVRTESRQIAALIEATIKTVLSKAKIKKKWETASSMFWGIDCALGKQTNQSPIHKTPAIYMEFARKTHTIYLEIAQDFAAPGSPWVLKNKRELEGILGLWVWSLKSDLRIETKDPWTDFIRSTASDIGARRIISTDQVMEPDLEIWLGDDMKTITKSSIYSISTDLCDASAVWTMRTNSGAMTVYLYSQRVPGLQLTQPTLRFFGWKNANLSQSLDSEGLNIWSAPMTGSLVRSCAQEIFASFLTSILHIVDDFGPVHIIEEAELIRLENSLVSEIVAIFTDMRLGSKLEALLCVMPLMLPQLKIPPAASALAAARKSANQHRKRKDWKKAENVLQWAWGICKRPRHSGTREIDEDKDHRPGSEETLAEQSIIALCELYRDADLADMETGCLKTALLFVTHKAGDTNTEQEGEALCLAAKHKWVEVAIALLELGAQPDCRDTKGRTPLSHAAESGSITIVENLMNWGSFPNSEDDGERTPLSYASGAGCYEVVELLLGDVRVPPDQRDFQQRTPFLWAAENGHGTVVKRLLETGKIEPDRQDQFERTPLLYAAANGHDTVVKQLLETGKVKPDRKDKFEQTPLSYAAVKGYNTVVKQLLETGKVEPDRKDKSERTPLSNAAKNGHDAVVKLLLETGQVNPDAMDLDGKTPPQYAMKYGYTSIVDLIKESKNNGLEC
;
A
#
# COMPACT_ATOMS: atom_id res chain seq x y z
N MET A 1 41.62 -32.84 13.92
CA MET A 1 42.97 -32.98 13.33
C MET A 1 42.88 -33.16 11.81
N LEU A 2 42.19 -34.18 11.27
CA LEU A 2 42.12 -34.39 9.80
C LEU A 2 41.46 -33.23 9.02
N THR A 3 40.48 -32.55 9.61
CA THR A 3 39.80 -31.36 9.06
C THR A 3 40.63 -30.09 9.13
N TYR A 4 41.39 -29.91 10.22
CA TYR A 4 42.38 -28.84 10.31
C TYR A 4 43.58 -29.12 9.40
N THR A 5 43.98 -30.37 9.19
CA THR A 5 45.00 -30.72 8.19
C THR A 5 44.47 -30.66 6.77
N LEU A 6 43.19 -30.94 6.49
CA LEU A 6 42.61 -30.70 5.16
C LEU A 6 42.43 -29.20 4.90
N PHE A 7 42.04 -28.42 5.91
CA PHE A 7 41.98 -26.97 5.80
C PHE A 7 43.39 -26.35 5.69
N THR A 8 44.39 -26.84 6.42
CA THR A 8 45.77 -26.38 6.26
C THR A 8 46.44 -26.94 5.00
N ILE A 9 46.08 -28.12 4.48
CA ILE A 9 46.51 -28.59 3.15
C ILE A 9 45.81 -27.78 2.05
N PHE A 10 44.58 -27.31 2.24
CA PHE A 10 43.89 -26.38 1.33
C PHE A 10 44.50 -24.98 1.34
N VAL A 11 44.95 -24.52 2.51
CA VAL A 11 45.68 -23.26 2.66
C VAL A 11 47.17 -23.40 2.28
N ALA A 12 47.69 -24.64 2.19
CA ALA A 12 49.08 -24.96 1.84
C ALA A 12 49.25 -25.69 0.49
N LEU A 13 48.30 -25.57 -0.44
CA LEU A 13 48.62 -25.76 -1.86
C LEU A 13 49.50 -24.59 -2.31
N PRO A 14 50.50 -24.81 -3.18
CA PRO A 14 51.58 -23.85 -3.39
C PRO A 14 51.01 -22.52 -3.87
N VAL A 15 51.53 -21.45 -3.28
CA VAL A 15 51.48 -20.09 -3.83
C VAL A 15 51.96 -20.15 -5.28
N VAL A 16 51.03 -20.30 -6.22
CA VAL A 16 51.30 -20.11 -7.63
C VAL A 16 51.41 -18.60 -7.82
N HIS A 17 52.64 -18.15 -7.98
CA HIS A 17 52.98 -16.77 -8.29
C HIS A 17 52.38 -16.41 -9.66
N ALA A 18 51.25 -15.70 -9.69
CA ALA A 18 50.65 -15.23 -10.94
C ALA A 18 49.84 -13.95 -10.71
N GLY A 19 50.31 -12.84 -11.29
CA GLY A 19 49.65 -11.52 -11.31
C GLY A 19 48.42 -11.48 -12.21
N GLY A 20 47.38 -12.24 -11.88
CA GLY A 20 46.14 -12.31 -12.66
C GLY A 20 44.88 -12.52 -11.83
N TRP A 21 44.91 -12.19 -10.53
CA TRP A 21 43.76 -12.36 -9.64
C TRP A 21 42.62 -11.38 -9.92
N ASP A 22 42.92 -10.15 -10.34
CA ASP A 22 41.90 -9.16 -10.68
C ASP A 22 41.18 -9.51 -12.00
N ASP A 23 41.92 -10.00 -13.00
CA ASP A 23 41.34 -10.58 -14.22
C ASP A 23 40.55 -11.85 -13.90
N PHE A 24 41.03 -12.70 -13.00
CA PHE A 24 40.28 -13.88 -12.57
C PHE A 24 38.95 -13.49 -11.90
N ALA A 25 38.94 -12.51 -11.01
CA ALA A 25 37.75 -12.06 -10.27
C ALA A 25 36.71 -11.36 -11.16
N ASN A 26 37.13 -10.41 -12.00
CA ASN A 26 36.24 -9.72 -12.95
C ASN A 26 35.59 -10.70 -13.92
N ASN A 27 36.35 -11.70 -14.33
CA ASN A 27 35.87 -12.68 -15.28
C ASN A 27 35.03 -13.80 -14.64
N LEU A 28 35.35 -14.22 -13.42
CA LEU A 28 34.53 -15.13 -12.62
C LEU A 28 33.12 -14.55 -12.42
N ALA A 29 33.00 -13.26 -12.09
CA ALA A 29 31.71 -12.58 -11.91
C ALA A 29 30.90 -12.47 -13.22
N THR A 30 31.56 -12.16 -14.34
CA THR A 30 30.91 -11.99 -15.64
C THR A 30 30.45 -13.32 -16.24
N ASP A 31 31.20 -14.41 -16.00
CA ASP A 31 30.85 -15.75 -16.48
C ASP A 31 29.91 -16.52 -15.54
N LEU A 32 29.79 -16.13 -14.26
CA LEU A 32 28.77 -16.64 -13.33
C LEU A 32 27.37 -16.11 -13.65
N ALA A 33 27.25 -14.92 -14.25
CA ALA A 33 25.96 -14.27 -14.49
C ALA A 33 25.01 -15.09 -15.42
N PRO A 34 25.48 -15.72 -16.50
CA PRO A 34 24.66 -16.66 -17.28
C PRO A 34 24.27 -17.92 -16.49
N PHE A 35 25.13 -18.44 -15.62
CA PHE A 35 24.86 -19.63 -14.80
C PHE A 35 23.93 -19.37 -13.61
N LEU A 36 23.92 -18.15 -13.06
CA LEU A 36 22.89 -17.65 -12.14
C LEU A 36 21.51 -17.63 -12.80
N SER A 37 21.45 -17.44 -14.12
CA SER A 37 20.21 -17.43 -14.91
C SER A 37 19.81 -18.79 -15.48
N LEU A 38 20.74 -19.75 -15.57
CA LEU A 38 20.50 -21.04 -16.23
C LEU A 38 20.05 -22.13 -15.25
N PHE A 39 18.76 -22.44 -15.37
CA PHE A 39 18.07 -23.72 -15.10
C PHE A 39 18.25 -24.37 -13.72
N GLY A 40 17.10 -24.61 -13.08
CA GLY A 40 16.93 -25.75 -12.20
C GLY A 40 16.24 -25.44 -10.88
N GLU A 41 15.89 -24.20 -10.55
CA GLU A 41 15.38 -23.90 -9.20
C GLU A 41 14.19 -24.79 -8.81
N GLN A 42 13.16 -24.87 -9.66
CA GLN A 42 11.97 -25.69 -9.39
C GLN A 42 12.28 -27.20 -9.40
N ILE A 43 13.11 -27.67 -10.36
CA ILE A 43 13.48 -29.08 -10.48
C ILE A 43 14.34 -29.53 -9.30
N THR A 44 15.29 -28.69 -8.87
CA THR A 44 16.18 -28.93 -7.73
C THR A 44 15.40 -28.93 -6.43
N LYS A 45 14.48 -27.98 -6.21
CA LYS A 45 13.60 -27.98 -5.03
C LYS A 45 12.72 -29.25 -5.01
N GLN A 46 12.08 -29.56 -6.13
CA GLN A 46 11.25 -30.75 -6.25
C GLN A 46 12.05 -32.03 -5.98
N TYR A 47 13.19 -32.20 -6.64
CA TYR A 47 14.04 -33.38 -6.47
C TYR A 47 14.51 -33.54 -5.02
N LEU A 48 14.93 -32.46 -4.36
CA LEU A 48 15.32 -32.49 -2.94
C LEU A 48 14.14 -32.84 -2.02
N SER A 49 12.95 -32.30 -2.30
CA SER A 49 11.72 -32.55 -1.52
C SER A 49 11.20 -33.99 -1.62
N GLU A 50 11.71 -34.78 -2.58
CA GLU A 50 11.36 -36.18 -2.85
C GLU A 50 12.54 -37.15 -2.56
N SER A 51 13.73 -36.64 -2.23
CA SER A 51 14.96 -37.43 -2.07
C SER A 51 15.09 -38.03 -0.67
N ILE A 52 14.98 -39.36 -0.59
CA ILE A 52 14.97 -40.09 0.69
C ILE A 52 16.20 -40.98 0.91
N ASN A 53 16.90 -41.39 -0.17
CA ASN A 53 18.03 -42.31 -0.08
C ASN A 53 19.37 -41.62 -0.36
N VAL A 54 20.44 -42.22 0.13
CA VAL A 54 21.82 -41.81 -0.17
C VAL A 54 22.13 -41.87 -1.67
N VAL A 55 21.50 -42.79 -2.41
CA VAL A 55 21.64 -42.89 -3.87
C VAL A 55 21.07 -41.64 -4.56
N ASP A 56 19.97 -41.10 -4.04
CA ASP A 56 19.30 -39.91 -4.60
C ASP A 56 20.21 -38.67 -4.42
N TYR A 57 20.86 -38.55 -3.26
CA TYR A 57 21.86 -37.51 -2.99
C TYR A 57 23.11 -37.64 -3.89
N PHE A 58 23.51 -38.88 -4.20
CA PHE A 58 24.62 -39.14 -5.11
C PHE A 58 24.27 -38.75 -6.55
N ILE A 59 23.07 -39.08 -7.03
CA ILE A 59 22.59 -38.66 -8.35
C ILE A 59 22.57 -37.12 -8.44
N PHE A 60 22.03 -36.45 -7.41
CA PHE A 60 22.03 -35.00 -7.32
C PHE A 60 23.44 -34.40 -7.42
N ALA A 61 24.42 -35.03 -6.78
CA ALA A 61 25.81 -34.59 -6.79
C ALA A 61 26.51 -34.78 -8.16
N MET A 62 26.16 -35.81 -8.93
CA MET A 62 26.79 -36.08 -10.24
C MET A 62 26.29 -35.16 -11.36
N ALA A 63 25.11 -34.55 -11.18
CA ALA A 63 24.54 -33.57 -12.09
C ALA A 63 24.24 -32.26 -11.33
N PRO A 64 25.27 -31.44 -11.02
CA PRO A 64 25.13 -30.22 -10.22
C PRO A 64 24.46 -29.08 -11.00
N MET A 65 23.24 -29.30 -11.48
CA MET A 65 22.35 -28.26 -11.98
C MET A 65 21.76 -27.52 -10.77
N GLY A 66 21.85 -26.19 -10.74
CA GLY A 66 21.38 -25.39 -9.60
C GLY A 66 22.26 -25.48 -8.34
N ILE A 67 23.59 -25.40 -8.48
CA ILE A 67 24.57 -25.37 -7.36
C ILE A 67 24.15 -24.35 -6.29
N LEU A 68 23.81 -23.13 -6.72
CA LEU A 68 23.38 -22.08 -5.81
C LEU A 68 22.07 -22.44 -5.09
N THR A 69 21.08 -22.99 -5.81
CA THR A 69 19.82 -23.44 -5.20
C THR A 69 20.05 -24.54 -4.18
N GLY A 70 20.95 -25.49 -4.44
CA GLY A 70 21.32 -26.54 -3.48
C GLY A 70 21.97 -25.97 -2.20
N VAL A 71 22.89 -25.02 -2.35
CA VAL A 71 23.55 -24.32 -1.24
C VAL A 71 22.53 -23.50 -0.43
N VAL A 72 21.69 -22.72 -1.09
CA VAL A 72 20.63 -21.90 -0.46
C VAL A 72 19.61 -22.80 0.25
N SER A 73 19.25 -23.95 -0.33
CA SER A 73 18.32 -24.91 0.29
C SER A 73 18.89 -25.50 1.57
N ALA A 74 20.17 -25.87 1.59
CA ALA A 74 20.84 -26.37 2.79
C ALA A 74 20.90 -25.30 3.90
N ILE A 75 21.09 -24.02 3.54
CA ILE A 75 21.04 -22.89 4.48
C ILE A 75 19.62 -22.67 5.02
N ARG A 76 18.59 -22.70 4.16
CA ARG A 76 17.19 -22.52 4.59
C ARG A 76 16.78 -23.60 5.60
N VAL A 77 17.10 -24.86 5.32
CA VAL A 77 16.69 -25.97 6.18
C VAL A 77 17.56 -26.08 7.45
N CYS A 78 18.89 -26.09 7.30
CA CYS A 78 19.83 -26.45 8.38
C CYS A 78 20.70 -25.28 8.88
N GLY A 79 20.64 -24.11 8.25
CA GLY A 79 21.47 -22.96 8.57
C GLY A 79 21.11 -22.29 9.90
N THR A 80 22.10 -21.62 10.50
CA THR A 80 21.87 -20.73 11.64
C THR A 80 21.08 -19.49 11.19
N PRO A 81 20.43 -18.76 12.12
CA PRO A 81 19.77 -17.49 11.78
C PRO A 81 20.69 -16.52 11.03
N SER A 82 21.98 -16.48 11.34
CA SER A 82 22.98 -15.67 10.63
C SER A 82 23.19 -16.12 9.18
N LEU A 83 23.27 -17.43 8.93
CA LEU A 83 23.36 -17.96 7.56
C LEU A 83 22.07 -17.72 6.78
N ARG A 84 20.89 -17.84 7.42
CA ARG A 84 19.61 -17.50 6.80
C ARG A 84 19.50 -16.00 6.51
N ALA A 85 20.05 -15.14 7.36
CA ALA A 85 20.14 -13.71 7.11
C ALA A 85 21.05 -13.38 5.92
N PHE A 86 22.16 -14.10 5.75
CA PHE A 86 23.07 -13.94 4.62
C PHE A 86 22.37 -14.17 3.27
N ILE A 87 21.39 -15.08 3.20
CA ILE A 87 20.58 -15.32 2.00
C ILE A 87 19.28 -14.51 1.96
N GLY A 88 19.10 -13.50 2.83
CA GLY A 88 17.90 -12.66 2.88
C GLY A 88 16.64 -13.34 3.43
N ARG A 89 16.78 -14.46 4.15
CA ARG A 89 15.67 -15.28 4.68
C ARG A 89 15.69 -15.36 6.23
N ALA A 90 16.17 -14.32 6.90
CA ALA A 90 16.33 -14.30 8.36
C ALA A 90 15.01 -14.56 9.14
N GLN A 91 13.89 -14.06 8.63
CA GLN A 91 12.56 -14.16 9.23
C GLN A 91 11.71 -15.31 8.66
N GLU A 92 12.31 -16.20 7.87
CA GLU A 92 11.59 -17.34 7.31
C GLU A 92 11.16 -18.30 8.44
N GLY A 93 9.85 -18.53 8.56
CA GLY A 93 9.28 -19.49 9.50
C GLY A 93 9.79 -20.90 9.21
N ALA A 94 9.97 -21.71 10.25
CA ALA A 94 10.52 -23.07 10.10
C ALA A 94 9.69 -23.93 9.12
N GLY A 95 8.36 -23.75 9.10
CA GLY A 95 7.46 -24.42 8.18
C GLY A 95 7.69 -24.09 6.71
N ASN A 96 8.12 -22.87 6.37
CA ASN A 96 8.24 -22.44 4.95
C ASN A 96 9.32 -23.21 4.20
N ALA A 97 10.49 -23.35 4.82
CA ALA A 97 11.56 -24.18 4.27
C ALA A 97 11.16 -25.67 4.24
N GLU A 98 10.34 -26.12 5.19
CA GLU A 98 9.88 -27.52 5.26
C GLU A 98 8.90 -27.86 4.13
N ALA A 99 7.91 -27.01 3.86
CA ALA A 99 6.93 -27.21 2.80
C ALA A 99 7.58 -27.34 1.41
N GLU A 100 8.62 -26.53 1.14
CA GLU A 100 9.30 -26.50 -0.17
C GLU A 100 10.40 -27.55 -0.33
N LEU A 101 11.14 -27.91 0.73
CA LEU A 101 12.45 -28.57 0.59
C LEU A 101 12.58 -29.90 1.34
N CYS A 102 11.74 -30.16 2.35
CA CYS A 102 11.85 -31.36 3.17
C CYS A 102 10.85 -32.42 2.73
N THR A 103 11.14 -33.70 2.96
CA THR A 103 10.14 -34.79 2.78
C THR A 103 9.13 -34.85 3.93
N SER A 104 9.36 -34.10 5.02
CA SER A 104 8.56 -34.16 6.25
C SER A 104 7.23 -33.41 6.20
N THR A 105 6.22 -34.01 6.83
CA THR A 105 5.03 -33.32 7.31
C THR A 105 5.21 -33.01 8.81
N SER A 106 4.73 -31.84 9.23
CA SER A 106 4.81 -31.41 10.63
C SER A 106 3.49 -30.82 11.10
N ARG A 107 3.47 -30.23 12.31
CA ARG A 107 2.30 -29.51 12.81
C ARG A 107 1.86 -28.39 11.85
N ASP A 108 2.83 -27.79 11.17
CA ASP A 108 2.64 -26.57 10.38
C ASP A 108 2.55 -26.88 8.88
N VAL A 109 2.92 -28.09 8.43
CA VAL A 109 2.97 -28.48 7.02
C VAL A 109 2.29 -29.83 6.81
N CYS A 110 1.37 -29.89 5.86
CA CYS A 110 0.63 -31.10 5.51
C CYS A 110 0.50 -31.31 4.00
N GLU A 111 0.09 -32.53 3.62
CA GLU A 111 -0.18 -32.91 2.23
C GLU A 111 -1.68 -33.16 2.02
N LEU A 112 -2.23 -32.60 0.95
CA LEU A 112 -3.64 -32.72 0.58
C LEU A 112 -3.79 -32.99 -0.90
N TYR A 113 -4.83 -33.72 -1.28
CA TYR A 113 -5.18 -33.92 -2.68
C TYR A 113 -5.94 -32.69 -3.23
N ASN A 114 -5.56 -32.25 -4.43
CA ASN A 114 -6.23 -31.18 -5.17
C ASN A 114 -6.18 -31.47 -6.68
N SER A 115 -7.34 -31.51 -7.35
CA SER A 115 -7.45 -31.50 -8.82
C SER A 115 -6.47 -32.43 -9.58
N GLY A 116 -6.32 -33.69 -9.13
CA GLY A 116 -5.47 -34.68 -9.81
C GLY A 116 -4.02 -34.78 -9.30
N GLY A 117 -3.63 -33.96 -8.31
CA GLY A 117 -2.29 -33.97 -7.72
C GLY A 117 -2.31 -33.85 -6.19
N ILE A 118 -1.14 -34.00 -5.57
CA ILE A 118 -0.95 -33.83 -4.12
C ILE A 118 -0.19 -32.52 -3.92
N ALA A 119 -0.78 -31.60 -3.15
CA ALA A 119 -0.20 -30.31 -2.81
C ALA A 119 0.27 -30.30 -1.35
N ARG A 120 1.40 -29.64 -1.09
CA ARG A 120 1.85 -29.32 0.27
C ARG A 120 1.36 -27.94 0.69
N VAL A 121 0.77 -27.87 1.87
CA VAL A 121 0.05 -26.69 2.35
C VAL A 121 0.36 -26.46 3.82
N PHE A 122 0.36 -25.20 4.22
CA PHE A 122 0.50 -24.83 5.63
C PHE A 122 -0.79 -25.10 6.39
N GLY A 123 -0.72 -25.86 7.48
CA GLY A 123 -1.86 -26.10 8.36
C GLY A 123 -2.07 -27.57 8.73
N ARG A 124 -3.23 -27.84 9.32
CA ARG A 124 -3.61 -29.18 9.81
C ARG A 124 -4.73 -29.75 8.97
N PRO A 125 -4.53 -30.90 8.29
CA PRO A 125 -5.53 -31.49 7.45
C PRO A 125 -6.50 -32.34 8.27
N LYS A 126 -7.77 -32.33 7.89
CA LYS A 126 -8.74 -33.37 8.25
C LYS A 126 -8.58 -34.50 7.25
N ILE A 127 -7.63 -35.40 7.49
CA ILE A 127 -7.53 -36.67 6.76
C ILE A 127 -7.78 -37.77 7.78
N LEU A 128 -8.74 -38.64 7.48
CA LEU A 128 -9.01 -39.83 8.26
C LEU A 128 -8.17 -40.98 7.70
N GLU A 129 -7.32 -41.56 8.55
CA GLU A 129 -6.53 -42.76 8.27
C GLU A 129 -7.04 -43.92 9.13
N VAL A 130 -7.55 -44.98 8.49
CA VAL A 130 -8.05 -46.16 9.19
C VAL A 130 -7.62 -47.46 8.50
N VAL A 131 -7.41 -48.50 9.29
CA VAL A 131 -7.13 -49.87 8.88
C VAL A 131 -8.29 -50.73 9.35
N HIS A 132 -8.91 -51.43 8.42
CA HIS A 132 -9.93 -52.42 8.68
C HIS A 132 -9.28 -53.81 8.75
N ASP A 133 -9.38 -54.49 9.90
CA ASP A 133 -8.97 -55.88 10.09
C ASP A 133 -10.22 -56.78 10.11
N PRO A 134 -10.47 -57.55 9.03
CA PRO A 134 -11.62 -58.45 8.98
C PRO A 134 -11.45 -59.72 9.83
N ASP A 135 -10.24 -60.00 10.34
CA ASP A 135 -9.97 -61.13 11.25
C ASP A 135 -10.10 -60.70 12.74
N HIS A 136 -10.76 -59.56 13.00
CA HIS A 136 -11.05 -59.05 14.34
C HIS A 136 -11.95 -60.01 15.14
N ASP A 137 -11.57 -60.29 16.38
CA ASP A 137 -12.35 -61.08 17.32
C ASP A 137 -13.37 -60.20 18.04
N PHE A 138 -14.63 -60.24 17.57
CA PHE A 138 -15.76 -59.52 18.16
C PHE A 138 -16.12 -59.96 19.60
N SER A 139 -15.43 -60.96 20.15
CA SER A 139 -15.65 -61.46 21.51
C SER A 139 -14.72 -60.88 22.58
N ASP A 140 -13.72 -60.07 22.20
CA ASP A 140 -12.81 -59.39 23.14
C ASP A 140 -13.52 -58.18 23.81
N PRO A 141 -13.85 -58.23 25.11
CA PRO A 141 -14.57 -57.17 25.81
C PRO A 141 -13.72 -55.92 26.07
N GLN A 142 -12.42 -55.92 25.73
CA GLN A 142 -11.55 -54.76 25.89
C GLN A 142 -11.42 -53.91 24.61
N ASP A 143 -12.04 -54.31 23.50
CA ASP A 143 -11.84 -53.68 22.18
C ASP A 143 -13.15 -53.22 21.51
N ASP A 144 -13.54 -51.97 21.76
CA ASP A 144 -14.77 -51.35 21.23
C ASP A 144 -14.68 -50.89 19.76
N THR A 145 -13.58 -51.20 19.06
CA THR A 145 -13.26 -50.59 17.75
C THR A 145 -13.90 -51.30 16.54
N ALA A 146 -14.63 -52.40 16.75
CA ALA A 146 -15.35 -53.14 15.71
C ALA A 146 -14.49 -53.47 14.46
N GLY A 147 -13.21 -53.79 14.65
CA GLY A 147 -12.27 -54.12 13.59
C GLY A 147 -11.73 -52.92 12.79
N ILE A 148 -12.02 -51.67 13.18
CA ILE A 148 -11.53 -50.45 12.53
C ILE A 148 -10.56 -49.74 13.46
N TYR A 149 -9.28 -49.69 13.07
CA TYR A 149 -8.21 -49.13 13.87
C TYR A 149 -7.56 -47.94 13.17
N THR A 150 -6.97 -47.01 13.92
CA THR A 150 -5.90 -46.19 13.33
C THR A 150 -4.69 -47.08 13.02
N PHE A 151 -3.84 -46.69 12.07
CA PHE A 151 -2.67 -47.51 11.72
C PHE A 151 -1.74 -47.77 12.92
N GLN A 152 -1.58 -46.80 13.82
CA GLN A 152 -0.78 -46.95 15.04
C GLN A 152 -1.39 -47.98 16.00
N GLN A 153 -2.71 -47.92 16.24
CA GLN A 153 -3.41 -48.90 17.06
C GLN A 153 -3.34 -50.30 16.43
N TYR A 154 -3.44 -50.40 15.10
CA TYR A 154 -3.30 -51.67 14.40
C TYR A 154 -1.91 -52.28 14.60
N LEU A 155 -0.85 -51.47 14.55
CA LEU A 155 0.54 -51.90 14.79
C LEU A 155 0.80 -52.42 16.22
N GLU A 156 -0.02 -52.05 17.20
CA GLU A 156 0.12 -52.54 18.57
C GLU A 156 -0.47 -53.96 18.75
N ARG A 157 -1.37 -54.38 17.84
CA ARG A 157 -1.95 -55.72 17.82
C ARG A 157 -0.99 -56.77 17.26
N ASP A 158 -1.22 -58.03 17.63
CA ASP A 158 -0.39 -59.15 17.18
C ASP A 158 -0.45 -59.35 15.64
N ASN A 159 -1.64 -59.20 15.04
CA ASN A 159 -1.83 -59.23 13.59
C ASN A 159 -1.03 -58.13 12.88
N GLY A 160 -1.11 -56.89 13.39
CA GLY A 160 -0.37 -55.75 12.86
C GLY A 160 1.15 -55.90 13.02
N LYS A 161 1.63 -56.38 14.17
CA LYS A 161 3.07 -56.67 14.41
C LYS A 161 3.62 -57.77 13.50
N ALA A 162 2.81 -58.80 13.22
CA ALA A 162 3.19 -59.89 12.32
C ALA A 162 3.26 -59.41 10.86
N LEU A 163 2.27 -58.62 10.44
CA LEU A 163 2.10 -58.17 9.06
C LEU A 163 3.02 -57.01 8.69
N TRP A 164 3.16 -56.01 9.55
CA TRP A 164 3.93 -54.81 9.32
C TRP A 164 5.20 -54.80 10.16
N ARG A 165 6.34 -54.84 9.47
CA ARG A 165 7.64 -54.75 10.12
C ARG A 165 8.23 -53.37 9.89
N LYS A 166 8.63 -52.69 10.97
CA LYS A 166 9.45 -51.49 10.88
C LYS A 166 10.81 -51.86 10.27
N GLU A 167 11.15 -51.25 9.14
CA GLU A 167 12.43 -51.44 8.49
C GLU A 167 13.48 -50.66 9.28
N THR A 168 14.17 -51.32 10.21
CA THR A 168 15.29 -50.70 10.91
C THR A 168 16.40 -50.39 9.90
N PRO A 169 17.00 -49.19 9.92
CA PRO A 169 18.03 -48.82 8.96
C PRO A 169 19.18 -49.81 9.07
N SER A 170 19.30 -50.66 8.06
CA SER A 170 20.24 -51.78 8.03
C SER A 170 21.62 -51.37 8.54
N ASN A 171 22.20 -52.23 9.38
CA ASN A 171 23.48 -52.03 10.07
C ASN A 171 24.65 -51.62 9.16
N ARG A 172 24.54 -51.70 7.83
CA ARG A 172 25.53 -51.14 6.89
C ARG A 172 25.62 -49.61 6.92
N ILE A 173 24.50 -48.90 7.10
CA ILE A 173 24.48 -47.44 7.23
C ILE A 173 24.86 -47.01 8.65
N ALA A 174 24.50 -47.79 9.68
CA ALA A 174 24.97 -47.54 11.05
C ALA A 174 26.50 -47.72 11.16
N LEU A 175 27.09 -48.71 10.48
CA LEU A 175 28.55 -48.89 10.43
C LEU A 175 29.24 -47.76 9.65
N TRP A 176 28.63 -47.25 8.57
CA TRP A 176 29.15 -46.11 7.82
C TRP A 176 28.97 -44.79 8.60
N LYS A 177 27.81 -44.56 9.24
CA LYS A 177 27.59 -43.45 10.18
C LYS A 177 28.59 -43.50 11.32
N ASN A 178 28.82 -44.66 11.93
CA ASN A 178 29.76 -44.79 13.05
C ASN A 178 31.22 -44.64 12.58
N LYS A 179 31.61 -45.15 11.41
CA LYS A 179 32.97 -44.97 10.86
C LYS A 179 33.23 -43.54 10.39
N VAL A 180 32.27 -42.92 9.71
CA VAL A 180 32.36 -41.52 9.28
C VAL A 180 32.34 -40.63 10.51
N MET A 181 31.39 -40.75 11.43
CA MET A 181 31.35 -39.95 12.67
C MET A 181 32.56 -40.19 13.58
N ALA A 182 33.20 -41.37 13.54
CA ALA A 182 34.46 -41.62 14.25
C ALA A 182 35.64 -40.82 13.68
N LEU A 183 35.63 -40.46 12.39
CA LEU A 183 36.63 -39.56 11.79
C LEU A 183 36.47 -38.09 12.26
N TRP A 184 35.30 -37.70 12.80
CA TRP A 184 34.97 -36.33 13.19
C TRP A 184 34.96 -36.05 14.71
N ARG A 185 35.18 -37.05 15.59
CA ARG A 185 35.27 -36.80 17.05
C ARG A 185 36.65 -36.27 17.46
N THR A 186 36.73 -34.99 17.80
CA THR A 186 37.82 -34.43 18.63
C THR A 186 37.41 -34.39 20.10
N LYS A 187 38.23 -35.00 20.96
CA LYS A 187 38.14 -35.02 22.43
C LYS A 187 38.15 -33.60 23.03
N THR A 188 37.14 -33.26 23.84
CA THR A 188 37.25 -32.51 25.13
C THR A 188 35.91 -32.52 25.90
N VAL A 189 35.84 -33.38 26.95
CA VAL A 189 35.31 -33.22 28.34
C VAL A 189 34.31 -32.05 28.58
N VAL A 190 33.09 -32.20 29.12
CA VAL A 190 32.59 -32.83 30.37
C VAL A 190 31.17 -33.39 30.16
N GLU A 191 30.92 -34.64 30.59
CA GLU A 191 29.56 -35.15 30.82
C GLU A 191 28.94 -34.43 32.02
N LYS A 192 27.95 -33.57 31.79
CA LYS A 192 27.08 -33.08 32.87
C LYS A 192 25.84 -33.97 32.90
N LYS A 193 25.74 -34.78 33.96
CA LYS A 193 24.53 -35.52 34.35
C LYS A 193 23.37 -34.50 34.50
N PRO A 194 22.15 -34.76 33.99
CA PRO A 194 21.03 -33.90 34.28
C PRO A 194 20.57 -34.12 35.73
N ASP A 195 20.52 -33.06 36.52
CA ASP A 195 19.83 -33.02 37.81
C ASP A 195 18.32 -33.19 37.59
N PRO A 196 17.62 -33.98 38.43
CA PRO A 196 16.20 -34.27 38.25
C PRO A 196 15.34 -33.26 39.01
N GLU A 197 15.38 -31.97 38.66
CA GLU A 197 14.48 -30.99 39.26
C GLU A 197 14.52 -29.68 38.46
N SER A 198 13.45 -29.43 37.69
CA SER A 198 13.02 -28.16 37.05
C SER A 198 12.54 -28.36 35.60
N ALA A 199 11.47 -29.12 35.43
CA ALA A 199 10.52 -28.89 34.33
C ALA A 199 9.20 -28.46 34.97
N PRO A 200 8.61 -27.31 34.61
CA PRO A 200 7.27 -27.00 35.06
C PRO A 200 6.32 -28.01 34.40
N GLU A 201 5.60 -28.74 35.26
CA GLU A 201 4.49 -29.61 34.88
C GLU A 201 3.50 -28.78 34.06
N SER A 202 3.52 -28.96 32.74
CA SER A 202 2.40 -28.57 31.89
C SER A 202 1.51 -29.78 31.78
N HIS A 203 0.32 -29.66 32.36
CA HIS A 203 -0.77 -30.62 32.32
C HIS A 203 -0.87 -31.31 30.96
N VAL A 204 -0.53 -32.60 30.93
CA VAL A 204 -0.89 -33.52 29.86
C VAL A 204 -2.40 -33.69 29.92
N SER A 205 -3.10 -32.81 29.18
CA SER A 205 -4.48 -33.06 28.81
C SER A 205 -4.47 -34.21 27.81
N HIS A 206 -4.96 -35.37 28.25
CA HIS A 206 -5.31 -36.47 27.37
C HIS A 206 -6.33 -35.97 26.34
N THR A 207 -5.87 -35.63 25.15
CA THR A 207 -6.69 -35.49 23.94
C THR A 207 -6.14 -36.49 22.91
N PRO A 208 -6.87 -37.57 22.58
CA PRO A 208 -6.35 -38.68 21.78
C PRO A 208 -6.37 -38.42 20.26
N PHE A 209 -6.05 -37.20 19.82
CA PHE A 209 -6.05 -36.81 18.39
C PHE A 209 -4.79 -36.02 17.99
N THR A 210 -3.61 -36.38 18.49
CA THR A 210 -2.33 -35.86 17.98
C THR A 210 -1.67 -36.88 17.05
N THR A 211 -2.44 -37.36 16.07
CA THR A 211 -1.92 -38.29 15.05
C THR A 211 -1.37 -37.48 13.88
N PHE A 212 -0.09 -37.69 13.59
CA PHE A 212 0.69 -37.04 12.55
C PHE A 212 0.01 -37.10 11.17
N ALA A 213 0.12 -36.03 10.37
CA ALA A 213 -0.46 -36.00 9.03
C ALA A 213 0.27 -36.97 8.08
N PRO A 214 -0.44 -37.86 7.37
CA PRO A 214 0.18 -38.85 6.49
C PRO A 214 0.87 -38.21 5.27
N ASN A 215 2.01 -38.78 4.86
CA ASN A 215 2.70 -38.39 3.63
C ASN A 215 2.01 -39.01 2.39
N LEU A 216 0.97 -38.35 1.88
CA LEU A 216 0.24 -38.80 0.70
C LEU A 216 1.17 -38.93 -0.53
N SER A 217 2.15 -38.02 -0.70
CA SER A 217 3.07 -38.01 -1.84
C SER A 217 3.95 -39.27 -1.90
N LEU A 218 4.52 -39.67 -0.76
CA LEU A 218 5.42 -40.81 -0.63
C LEU A 218 4.70 -42.16 -0.68
N ASN A 219 3.44 -42.21 -0.25
CA ASN A 219 2.65 -43.43 -0.13
C ASN A 219 1.76 -43.69 -1.35
N ILE A 220 1.12 -42.67 -1.93
CA ILE A 220 0.14 -42.80 -3.02
C ILE A 220 0.62 -42.10 -4.30
N GLY A 221 1.13 -40.87 -4.17
CA GLY A 221 1.36 -39.97 -5.30
C GLY A 221 2.47 -40.41 -6.26
N ILE A 222 3.57 -40.95 -5.72
CA ILE A 222 4.78 -41.23 -6.50
C ILE A 222 4.87 -42.72 -6.83
N LYS A 223 4.65 -43.08 -8.10
CA LYS A 223 4.99 -44.42 -8.63
C LYS A 223 6.51 -44.56 -8.74
N LYS A 224 7.13 -45.15 -7.71
CA LYS A 224 8.59 -45.35 -7.68
C LYS A 224 9.05 -46.31 -8.78
N GLN A 225 9.95 -45.83 -9.63
CA GLN A 225 10.64 -46.65 -10.63
C GLN A 225 11.56 -47.67 -9.95
N SER A 226 11.92 -48.73 -10.67
CA SER A 226 12.79 -49.79 -10.14
C SER A 226 14.15 -49.24 -9.69
N LYS A 227 14.69 -49.76 -8.58
CA LYS A 227 16.00 -49.35 -8.02
C LYS A 227 17.13 -49.44 -9.05
N TYR A 228 17.05 -50.38 -9.99
CA TYR A 228 18.02 -50.55 -11.06
C TYR A 228 18.12 -49.32 -11.97
N VAL A 229 17.02 -48.59 -12.18
CA VAL A 229 17.01 -47.36 -12.99
C VAL A 229 17.81 -46.26 -12.29
N PHE A 230 17.62 -46.09 -10.98
CA PHE A 230 18.39 -45.11 -10.19
C PHE A 230 19.88 -45.46 -10.14
N TYR A 231 20.24 -46.73 -9.98
CA TYR A 231 21.63 -47.16 -10.06
C TYR A 231 22.23 -46.95 -11.46
N ALA A 232 21.47 -47.19 -12.53
CA ALA A 232 21.90 -46.94 -13.91
C ALA A 232 22.12 -45.44 -14.17
N ILE A 233 21.24 -44.57 -13.69
CA ILE A 233 21.38 -43.11 -13.80
C ILE A 233 22.59 -42.62 -12.99
N ALA A 234 22.75 -43.10 -11.75
CA ALA A 234 23.92 -42.79 -10.93
C ALA A 234 25.23 -43.21 -11.60
N LEU A 235 25.25 -44.40 -12.21
CA LEU A 235 26.40 -44.90 -12.95
C LEU A 235 26.66 -44.08 -14.22
N LEU A 236 25.62 -43.73 -14.98
CA LEU A 236 25.73 -42.89 -16.17
C LEU A 236 26.28 -41.50 -15.83
N GLY A 237 25.76 -40.86 -14.78
CA GLY A 237 26.25 -39.57 -14.30
C GLY A 237 27.71 -39.64 -13.87
N LEU A 238 28.10 -40.70 -13.15
CA LEU A 238 29.49 -40.94 -12.78
C LEU A 238 30.39 -41.14 -14.02
N VAL A 239 29.95 -41.95 -14.98
CA VAL A 239 30.70 -42.20 -16.23
C VAL A 239 30.86 -40.91 -17.05
N LEU A 240 29.82 -40.09 -17.14
CA LEU A 240 29.90 -38.80 -17.82
C LEU A 240 30.87 -37.84 -17.13
N GLN A 241 30.80 -37.74 -15.80
CA GLN A 241 31.74 -36.88 -15.05
C GLN A 241 33.19 -37.35 -15.17
N VAL A 242 33.43 -38.65 -14.99
CA VAL A 242 34.75 -39.24 -15.19
C VAL A 242 35.21 -39.08 -16.65
N GLY A 243 34.30 -39.21 -17.61
CA GLY A 243 34.56 -39.00 -19.03
C GLY A 243 34.96 -37.57 -19.36
N VAL A 244 34.30 -36.57 -18.78
CA VAL A 244 34.66 -35.14 -18.93
C VAL A 244 36.03 -34.87 -18.33
N LEU A 245 36.33 -35.42 -17.16
CA LEU A 245 37.64 -35.29 -16.51
C LEU A 245 38.76 -35.99 -17.30
N ALA A 246 38.48 -37.20 -17.81
CA ALA A 246 39.41 -37.95 -18.65
C ALA A 246 39.65 -37.24 -19.99
N PHE A 247 38.59 -36.69 -20.61
CA PHE A 247 38.71 -35.88 -21.82
C PHE A 247 39.50 -34.60 -21.56
N ALA A 248 39.29 -33.95 -20.41
CA ALA A 248 40.07 -32.79 -20.02
C ALA A 248 41.56 -33.14 -19.89
N GLY A 249 41.91 -34.25 -19.24
CA GLY A 249 43.28 -34.75 -19.14
C GLY A 249 43.87 -35.15 -20.49
N PHE A 250 43.13 -35.90 -21.31
CA PHE A 250 43.57 -36.35 -22.63
C PHE A 250 43.81 -35.18 -23.58
N ALA A 251 42.91 -34.22 -23.63
CA ALA A 251 43.05 -33.06 -24.50
C ALA A 251 44.23 -32.16 -24.10
N THR A 252 44.54 -32.07 -22.80
CA THR A 252 45.65 -31.27 -22.29
C THR A 252 46.99 -31.99 -22.46
N TYR A 253 47.11 -33.25 -22.04
CA TYR A 253 48.40 -33.94 -21.98
C TYR A 253 48.73 -34.73 -23.25
N TYR A 254 47.73 -35.25 -23.96
CA TYR A 254 47.94 -36.08 -25.16
C TYR A 254 47.77 -35.27 -26.45
N LEU A 255 46.64 -34.56 -26.62
CA LEU A 255 46.39 -33.77 -27.83
C LEU A 255 47.12 -32.42 -27.87
N LYS A 256 47.69 -31.97 -26.73
CA LYS A 256 48.40 -30.68 -26.58
C LYS A 256 47.67 -29.50 -27.24
N TRP A 257 46.35 -29.46 -27.08
CA TRP A 257 45.52 -28.46 -27.73
C TRP A 257 45.77 -27.08 -27.11
N GLY A 258 46.65 -26.28 -27.71
CA GLY A 258 47.03 -24.94 -27.27
C GLY A 258 47.23 -24.00 -28.46
N ASN A 259 46.83 -22.74 -28.31
CA ASN A 259 46.97 -21.73 -29.36
C ASN A 259 48.37 -21.09 -29.31
N GLY A 260 49.20 -21.38 -30.33
CA GLY A 260 50.48 -20.72 -30.59
C GLY A 260 51.60 -21.03 -29.59
N ASN A 261 52.43 -22.03 -29.89
CA ASN A 261 53.73 -22.35 -29.25
C ASN A 261 53.87 -22.35 -27.71
N LYS A 262 52.78 -22.20 -26.94
CA LYS A 262 52.79 -22.32 -25.48
C LYS A 262 51.91 -23.50 -25.06
N SER A 263 52.52 -24.43 -24.33
CA SER A 263 51.80 -25.55 -23.71
C SER A 263 50.76 -25.03 -22.71
N PRO A 264 49.59 -25.69 -22.58
CA PRO A 264 48.63 -25.36 -21.55
C PRO A 264 49.30 -25.36 -20.17
N GLU A 265 48.95 -24.41 -19.31
CA GLU A 265 49.58 -24.26 -18.00
C GLU A 265 49.35 -25.51 -17.14
N SER A 266 50.42 -26.03 -16.54
CA SER A 266 50.46 -27.37 -15.91
C SER A 266 49.43 -27.56 -14.79
N TYR A 267 48.97 -26.47 -14.18
CA TYR A 267 48.00 -26.48 -13.09
C TYR A 267 46.54 -26.51 -13.57
N ALA A 268 46.25 -26.20 -14.85
CA ALA A 268 44.88 -26.06 -15.35
C ALA A 268 44.08 -27.36 -15.21
N CYS A 269 44.63 -28.50 -15.64
CA CYS A 269 43.95 -29.79 -15.56
C CYS A 269 43.78 -30.31 -14.11
N PRO A 270 44.81 -30.27 -13.23
CA PRO A 270 44.65 -30.57 -11.81
C PRO A 270 43.56 -29.73 -11.12
N LEU A 271 43.46 -28.43 -11.42
CA LEU A 271 42.44 -27.55 -10.84
C LEU A 271 41.02 -27.93 -11.29
N VAL A 272 40.81 -28.28 -12.56
CA VAL A 272 39.50 -28.77 -13.03
C VAL A 272 39.10 -30.06 -12.31
N ILE A 273 40.03 -31.01 -12.15
CA ILE A 273 39.76 -32.29 -11.50
C ILE A 273 39.43 -32.07 -10.02
N ILE A 274 40.28 -31.35 -9.29
CA ILE A 274 40.08 -31.05 -7.86
C ILE A 274 38.78 -30.27 -7.66
N GLY A 275 38.54 -29.25 -8.48
CA GLY A 275 37.33 -28.44 -8.42
C GLY A 275 36.06 -29.26 -8.63
N THR A 276 36.03 -30.12 -9.66
CA THR A 276 34.86 -30.97 -9.96
C THR A 276 34.57 -31.95 -8.82
N VAL A 277 35.59 -32.56 -8.22
CA VAL A 277 35.43 -33.47 -7.07
C VAL A 277 34.86 -32.73 -5.85
N LEU A 278 35.33 -31.52 -5.57
CA LEU A 278 34.85 -30.71 -4.45
C LEU A 278 33.42 -30.22 -4.65
N VAL A 279 33.04 -29.81 -5.87
CA VAL A 279 31.64 -29.45 -6.19
C VAL A 279 30.72 -30.64 -5.99
N CYS A 280 31.06 -31.80 -6.55
CA CYS A 280 30.25 -33.00 -6.40
C CYS A 280 30.16 -33.42 -4.92
N GLY A 281 31.28 -33.40 -4.18
CA GLY A 281 31.30 -33.73 -2.75
C GLY A 281 30.51 -32.75 -1.89
N GLY A 282 30.62 -31.45 -2.17
CA GLY A 282 29.88 -30.40 -1.49
C GLY A 282 28.38 -30.47 -1.76
N MET A 283 27.97 -30.70 -3.01
CA MET A 283 26.56 -30.87 -3.39
C MET A 283 25.94 -32.13 -2.77
N PHE A 284 26.70 -33.23 -2.71
CA PHE A 284 26.29 -34.43 -1.96
C PHE A 284 26.08 -34.11 -0.47
N HIS A 285 26.99 -33.34 0.13
CA HIS A 285 26.90 -32.98 1.54
C HIS A 285 25.72 -32.03 1.82
N CYS A 286 25.39 -31.11 0.90
CA CYS A 286 24.20 -30.26 0.98
C CYS A 286 22.91 -31.09 0.98
N ALA A 287 22.75 -31.99 0.01
CA ALA A 287 21.57 -32.87 -0.06
C ALA A 287 21.48 -33.80 1.16
N PHE A 288 22.61 -34.34 1.62
CA PHE A 288 22.67 -35.17 2.82
C PHE A 288 22.25 -34.43 4.10
N LEU A 289 22.64 -33.16 4.26
CA LEU A 289 22.24 -32.35 5.42
C LEU A 289 20.74 -32.07 5.42
N ILE A 290 20.15 -31.77 4.26
CA ILE A 290 18.71 -31.60 4.12
C ILE A 290 18.00 -32.90 4.48
N GLY A 291 18.45 -34.04 3.94
CA GLY A 291 17.91 -35.35 4.27
C GLY A 291 18.06 -35.77 5.73
N GLN A 292 19.03 -35.23 6.47
CA GLN A 292 19.16 -35.49 7.91
C GLN A 292 18.20 -34.67 8.77
N SER A 293 17.58 -33.63 8.22
CA SER A 293 16.59 -32.81 8.94
C SER A 293 15.22 -33.51 9.07
N THR A 294 15.03 -34.60 8.32
CA THR A 294 13.83 -35.44 8.30
C THR A 294 14.14 -36.83 8.87
N GLU A 295 13.31 -37.30 9.79
CA GLU A 295 13.34 -38.67 10.31
C GLU A 295 12.15 -39.43 9.73
N GLU A 296 12.43 -40.54 9.06
CA GLU A 296 11.41 -41.34 8.38
C GLU A 296 11.30 -42.71 9.03
N ASP A 297 10.07 -43.07 9.38
CA ASP A 297 9.69 -44.39 9.82
C ASP A 297 9.08 -45.15 8.65
N VAL A 298 9.77 -46.20 8.23
CA VAL A 298 9.39 -47.05 7.12
C VAL A 298 8.83 -48.37 7.63
N TRP A 299 7.62 -48.70 7.22
CA TRP A 299 6.94 -49.94 7.53
C TRP A 299 6.77 -50.76 6.26
N ARG A 300 7.14 -52.03 6.30
CA ARG A 300 7.03 -52.94 5.17
C ARG A 300 6.07 -54.07 5.48
N ARG A 301 5.10 -54.26 4.59
CA ARG A 301 4.15 -55.36 4.63
C ARG A 301 4.87 -56.67 4.26
N GLN A 302 4.74 -57.70 5.10
CA GLN A 302 5.39 -59.00 4.90
C GLN A 302 4.58 -59.85 3.91
N GLU A 303 5.24 -60.37 2.86
CA GLU A 303 4.58 -61.18 1.82
C GLU A 303 4.25 -62.61 2.30
N ASN A 304 4.77 -63.04 3.45
CA ASN A 304 4.61 -64.41 3.98
C ASN A 304 3.45 -64.57 4.98
N VAL A 305 2.71 -63.51 5.29
CA VAL A 305 1.59 -63.50 6.25
C VAL A 305 0.28 -63.33 5.47
N SER A 306 -0.75 -64.12 5.77
CA SER A 306 -2.06 -63.97 5.15
C SER A 306 -2.67 -62.63 5.55
N ASP A 307 -2.81 -61.74 4.57
CA ASP A 307 -3.26 -60.37 4.79
C ASP A 307 -4.66 -60.15 4.21
N LYS A 308 -5.63 -59.96 5.09
CA LYS A 308 -6.99 -59.54 4.73
C LYS A 308 -7.27 -58.08 5.13
N SER A 309 -6.33 -57.43 5.82
CA SER A 309 -6.47 -56.06 6.32
C SER A 309 -6.48 -55.04 5.18
N SER A 310 -7.34 -54.03 5.22
CA SER A 310 -7.40 -52.96 4.21
C SER A 310 -7.25 -51.58 4.82
N MET A 311 -6.43 -50.73 4.20
CA MET A 311 -6.17 -49.36 4.64
C MET A 311 -7.01 -48.38 3.82
N TYR A 312 -7.58 -47.38 4.49
CA TYR A 312 -8.38 -46.31 3.90
C TYR A 312 -7.84 -44.95 4.33
N TRP A 313 -7.65 -44.07 3.35
CA TRP A 313 -7.44 -42.63 3.56
C TRP A 313 -8.63 -41.87 3.01
N ILE A 314 -9.26 -41.04 3.83
CA ILE A 314 -10.43 -40.25 3.46
C ILE A 314 -10.17 -38.78 3.79
N GLN A 315 -10.22 -37.95 2.76
CA GLN A 315 -10.19 -36.50 2.82
C GLN A 315 -11.60 -35.98 2.50
N PRO A 316 -12.24 -35.21 3.41
CA PRO A 316 -13.53 -34.60 3.16
C PRO A 316 -13.41 -33.51 2.09
N GLY A 317 -14.45 -33.39 1.25
CA GLY A 317 -14.50 -32.35 0.21
C GLY A 317 -14.75 -30.96 0.76
N SER A 318 -14.32 -29.95 0.00
CA SER A 318 -14.43 -28.53 0.34
C SER A 318 -13.73 -28.17 1.65
N GLN A 319 -12.65 -28.89 1.98
CA GLN A 319 -11.81 -28.57 3.11
C GLN A 319 -11.03 -27.28 2.82
N ILE A 320 -11.14 -26.29 3.70
CA ILE A 320 -10.44 -25.01 3.60
C ILE A 320 -9.21 -25.05 4.52
N ILE A 321 -8.02 -24.88 3.95
CA ILE A 321 -6.77 -24.71 4.71
C ILE A 321 -6.04 -23.50 4.17
N GLY A 322 -5.82 -22.51 5.04
CA GLY A 322 -5.36 -21.20 4.63
C GLY A 322 -6.41 -20.53 3.74
N ASP A 323 -5.99 -20.11 2.55
CA ASP A 323 -6.79 -19.47 1.50
C ASP A 323 -7.25 -20.46 0.40
N GLN A 324 -6.85 -21.74 0.48
CA GLN A 324 -7.13 -22.74 -0.56
C GLN A 324 -8.23 -23.73 -0.14
N THR A 325 -9.04 -24.13 -1.12
CA THR A 325 -10.07 -25.17 -1.00
C THR A 325 -9.59 -26.46 -1.64
N PHE A 326 -9.84 -27.60 -0.97
CA PHE A 326 -9.38 -28.92 -1.40
C PHE A 326 -10.56 -29.86 -1.66
N ASP A 327 -10.44 -30.64 -2.73
CA ASP A 327 -11.47 -31.58 -3.19
C ASP A 327 -11.64 -32.78 -2.25
N ALA A 328 -12.74 -33.52 -2.41
CA ALA A 328 -12.91 -34.80 -1.73
C ALA A 328 -11.94 -35.82 -2.32
N PHE A 329 -11.30 -36.62 -1.46
CA PHE A 329 -10.40 -37.69 -1.91
C PHE A 329 -10.56 -38.92 -1.03
N SER A 330 -10.58 -40.10 -1.63
CA SER A 330 -10.55 -41.36 -0.91
C SER A 330 -9.62 -42.35 -1.61
N TYR A 331 -8.75 -43.00 -0.86
CA TYR A 331 -7.89 -44.06 -1.33
C TYR A 331 -8.08 -45.32 -0.49
N THR A 332 -8.12 -46.47 -1.16
CA THR A 332 -8.13 -47.78 -0.50
C THR A 332 -7.09 -48.69 -1.14
N ASP A 333 -6.45 -49.53 -0.33
CA ASP A 333 -5.47 -50.51 -0.81
C ASP A 333 -6.08 -51.90 -1.11
N CYS A 334 -7.42 -52.00 -1.16
CA CYS A 334 -8.13 -53.25 -1.47
C CYS A 334 -7.71 -53.84 -2.83
N ASP A 335 -7.61 -53.01 -3.87
CA ASP A 335 -7.30 -53.45 -5.24
C ASP A 335 -5.79 -53.67 -5.46
N ASN A 336 -4.95 -52.93 -4.75
CA ASN A 336 -3.50 -53.01 -4.86
C ASN A 336 -2.86 -52.72 -3.50
N LYS A 337 -2.51 -53.80 -2.79
CA LYS A 337 -2.01 -53.72 -1.40
C LYS A 337 -0.76 -52.85 -1.29
N LEU A 338 -0.79 -51.93 -0.34
CA LEU A 338 0.35 -51.04 -0.08
C LEU A 338 1.52 -51.86 0.49
N LYS A 339 2.61 -52.00 -0.27
CA LYS A 339 3.79 -52.78 0.15
C LYS A 339 4.65 -52.08 1.20
N LYS A 340 4.66 -50.73 1.16
CA LYS A 340 5.51 -49.88 1.99
C LYS A 340 4.72 -48.67 2.43
N TYR A 341 4.70 -48.43 3.74
CA TYR A 341 4.12 -47.24 4.35
C TYR A 341 5.25 -46.40 4.97
N ILE A 342 5.26 -45.10 4.68
CA ILE A 342 6.28 -44.17 5.14
C ILE A 342 5.60 -43.02 5.88
N THR A 343 6.04 -42.79 7.11
CA THR A 343 5.70 -41.59 7.88
C THR A 343 6.98 -40.82 8.16
N SER A 344 6.96 -39.52 7.94
CA SER A 344 8.10 -38.66 8.17
C SER A 344 7.79 -37.62 9.23
N LYS A 345 8.79 -37.28 10.03
CA LYS A 345 8.72 -36.23 11.04
C LYS A 345 9.98 -35.39 10.97
N ARG A 346 9.83 -34.10 11.26
CA ARG A 346 10.98 -33.21 11.34
C ARG A 346 11.80 -33.47 12.59
N LYS A 347 13.12 -33.56 12.44
CA LYS A 347 14.06 -33.72 13.54
C LYS A 347 14.62 -32.38 13.97
N ASN A 348 14.65 -32.12 15.29
CA ASN A 348 15.34 -30.95 15.82
C ASN A 348 16.85 -31.07 15.60
N VAL A 349 17.40 -30.08 14.90
CA VAL A 349 18.76 -30.07 14.39
C VAL A 349 19.76 -29.83 15.53
N SER A 350 20.61 -30.83 15.83
CA SER A 350 21.63 -30.77 16.89
C SER A 350 22.82 -29.86 16.54
N ASN A 351 23.58 -29.36 17.52
CA ASN A 351 24.72 -28.46 17.30
C ASN A 351 25.82 -29.00 16.35
N GLU A 352 26.00 -30.32 16.20
CA GLU A 352 27.01 -30.91 15.31
C GLU A 352 26.74 -30.66 13.82
N SER A 353 25.48 -30.50 13.39
CA SER A 353 25.16 -30.28 11.97
C SER A 353 25.44 -28.84 11.51
N LYS A 354 25.56 -27.88 12.44
CA LYS A 354 25.88 -26.47 12.13
C LYS A 354 27.28 -26.34 11.50
N LEU A 355 28.24 -27.14 11.97
CA LEU A 355 29.57 -27.20 11.37
C LEU A 355 29.53 -27.89 9.99
N GLY A 356 28.67 -28.90 9.84
CA GLY A 356 28.44 -29.59 8.58
C GLY A 356 27.95 -28.67 7.47
N VAL A 357 27.04 -27.73 7.79
CA VAL A 357 26.53 -26.74 6.81
C VAL A 357 27.66 -25.86 6.28
N TRP A 358 28.51 -25.32 7.16
CA TRP A 358 29.67 -24.52 6.73
C TRP A 358 30.67 -25.32 5.89
N ALA A 359 30.92 -26.59 6.25
CA ALA A 359 31.80 -27.47 5.48
C ALA A 359 31.25 -27.73 4.07
N ALA A 360 29.93 -27.97 3.94
CA ALA A 360 29.28 -28.20 2.66
C ALA A 360 29.32 -26.95 1.75
N ILE A 361 29.05 -25.76 2.32
CA ILE A 361 29.13 -24.47 1.60
C ILE A 361 30.56 -24.22 1.13
N GLY A 362 31.54 -24.35 2.04
CA GLY A 362 32.96 -24.14 1.72
C GLY A 362 33.45 -25.07 0.62
N ALA A 363 33.17 -26.38 0.74
CA ALA A 363 33.56 -27.36 -0.28
C ALA A 363 32.96 -27.06 -1.65
N THR A 364 31.66 -26.71 -1.70
CA THR A 364 30.96 -26.44 -2.97
C THR A 364 31.48 -25.16 -3.64
N THR A 365 31.59 -24.06 -2.88
CA THR A 365 32.02 -22.76 -3.42
C THR A 365 33.49 -22.78 -3.83
N SER A 366 34.38 -23.32 -2.99
CA SER A 366 35.80 -23.46 -3.34
C SER A 366 35.99 -24.41 -4.52
N GLY A 367 35.24 -25.51 -4.58
CA GLY A 367 35.27 -26.42 -5.72
C GLY A 367 34.88 -25.73 -7.02
N PHE A 368 33.82 -24.94 -7.00
CA PHE A 368 33.33 -24.24 -8.18
C PHE A 368 34.37 -23.24 -8.70
N VAL A 369 34.96 -22.45 -7.80
CA VAL A 369 36.02 -21.48 -8.14
C VAL A 369 37.20 -22.20 -8.80
N LEU A 370 37.71 -23.28 -8.20
CA LEU A 370 38.85 -24.04 -8.74
C LEU A 370 38.54 -24.68 -10.10
N GLN A 371 37.34 -25.25 -10.25
CA GLN A 371 36.89 -25.85 -11.52
C GLN A 371 36.85 -24.80 -12.63
N PHE A 372 36.35 -23.59 -12.32
CA PHE A 372 36.22 -22.49 -13.25
C PHE A 372 37.58 -21.88 -13.64
N THR A 373 38.49 -21.68 -12.67
CA THR A 373 39.88 -21.23 -12.94
C THR A 373 40.58 -22.17 -13.91
N GLY A 374 40.46 -23.48 -13.69
CA GLY A 374 41.11 -24.49 -14.54
C GLY A 374 40.54 -24.54 -15.96
N LEU A 375 39.23 -24.34 -16.14
CA LEU A 375 38.61 -24.27 -17.48
C LEU A 375 39.04 -23.02 -18.25
N ARG A 376 39.14 -21.87 -17.56
CA ARG A 376 39.49 -20.59 -18.18
C ARG A 376 40.92 -20.53 -18.70
N ALA A 377 41.87 -21.15 -18.01
CA ALA A 377 43.26 -21.27 -18.45
C ALA A 377 43.44 -21.96 -19.83
N ARG A 378 42.36 -22.51 -20.41
CA ARG A 378 42.34 -23.26 -21.67
C ARG A 378 41.66 -22.52 -22.85
N ALA A 379 40.99 -21.39 -22.66
CA ALA A 379 40.15 -20.76 -23.69
C ALA A 379 40.84 -19.61 -24.49
N MET A 380 40.56 -19.56 -25.81
CA MET A 380 41.15 -18.76 -26.90
C MET A 380 41.42 -17.25 -26.65
N GLN A 381 42.59 -16.75 -27.09
CA GLN A 381 42.92 -15.31 -27.19
C GLN A 381 42.41 -14.65 -28.50
N ARG A 382 41.93 -13.40 -28.43
CA ARG A 382 41.68 -12.48 -29.57
C ARG A 382 42.98 -11.84 -30.11
N LEU A 383 42.99 -11.48 -31.40
CA LEU A 383 44.12 -10.90 -32.18
C LEU A 383 44.83 -9.70 -31.50
N LYS A 384 46.15 -9.55 -31.75
CA LYS A 384 47.06 -8.64 -31.02
C LYS A 384 47.44 -7.38 -31.81
N PRO A 385 47.82 -6.26 -31.13
CA PRO A 385 48.05 -4.94 -31.73
C PRO A 385 49.30 -4.77 -32.61
N LYS A 386 50.04 -5.84 -32.92
CA LYS A 386 51.29 -5.77 -33.70
C LYS A 386 51.06 -5.47 -35.19
N ASP A 387 49.80 -5.42 -35.59
CA ASP A 387 49.32 -5.08 -36.93
C ASP A 387 49.02 -3.58 -37.08
N ASN A 388 49.46 -2.71 -36.14
CA ASN A 388 49.06 -1.29 -36.09
C ASN A 388 50.26 -0.32 -36.10
N CYS A 389 50.28 0.59 -37.07
CA CYS A 389 51.44 1.35 -37.56
C CYS A 389 51.93 2.54 -36.71
N PHE A 390 51.57 2.65 -35.42
CA PHE A 390 51.86 3.84 -34.60
C PHE A 390 52.82 3.59 -33.42
N ALA A 391 53.79 2.71 -33.62
CA ALA A 391 54.75 2.28 -32.59
C ALA A 391 55.91 3.25 -32.31
N THR A 392 55.98 4.43 -32.94
CA THR A 392 57.26 5.13 -33.11
C THR A 392 57.58 6.33 -32.21
N PHE A 393 56.73 6.78 -31.28
CA PHE A 393 57.07 7.97 -30.46
C PHE A 393 56.65 7.83 -28.98
N PRO A 394 57.55 7.37 -28.08
CA PRO A 394 57.17 6.97 -26.72
C PRO A 394 57.43 8.01 -25.59
N ASP A 395 58.22 9.08 -25.76
CA ASP A 395 58.91 9.68 -24.61
C ASP A 395 58.62 11.16 -24.23
N GLU A 396 57.74 11.90 -24.92
CA GLU A 396 57.77 13.38 -24.79
C GLU A 396 56.56 14.16 -24.25
N VAL A 397 55.49 13.54 -23.69
CA VAL A 397 54.45 14.36 -23.02
C VAL A 397 53.95 13.73 -21.72
N ILE A 398 54.68 14.01 -20.65
CA ILE A 398 54.36 13.66 -19.26
C ILE A 398 53.83 14.93 -18.55
N GLY A 399 52.61 14.86 -18.01
CA GLY A 399 52.32 15.48 -16.71
C GLY A 399 51.38 16.69 -16.57
N HIS A 400 50.99 17.46 -17.60
CA HIS A 400 50.45 18.82 -17.31
C HIS A 400 49.17 19.29 -18.05
N GLU A 401 48.27 18.39 -18.45
CA GLU A 401 47.08 18.82 -19.22
C GLU A 401 45.74 18.67 -18.49
N LEU A 402 45.71 18.05 -17.30
CA LEU A 402 44.54 18.08 -16.41
C LEU A 402 44.45 19.38 -15.60
N ASP A 403 45.60 19.98 -15.29
CA ASP A 403 45.68 21.35 -14.83
C ASP A 403 45.08 22.31 -15.88
N TRP A 404 45.20 22.01 -17.18
CA TRP A 404 44.78 22.91 -18.25
C TRP A 404 43.26 23.01 -18.43
N LEU A 405 42.50 21.93 -18.20
CA LEU A 405 41.03 21.95 -18.30
C LEU A 405 40.38 22.51 -17.02
N ALA A 406 40.93 22.17 -15.85
CA ALA A 406 40.58 22.80 -14.56
C ALA A 406 40.93 24.30 -14.58
N LEU A 407 42.06 24.68 -15.18
CA LEU A 407 42.42 26.08 -15.45
C LEU A 407 41.56 26.70 -16.55
N ARG A 408 40.92 25.98 -17.48
CA ARG A 408 40.09 26.61 -18.53
C ARG A 408 38.66 26.89 -18.06
N ILE A 409 38.06 25.96 -17.34
CA ILE A 409 36.78 26.14 -16.65
C ILE A 409 36.96 27.15 -15.50
N GLY A 410 38.08 27.06 -14.78
CA GLY A 410 38.52 28.06 -13.82
C GLY A 410 38.83 29.43 -14.43
N ARG A 411 39.50 29.53 -15.58
CA ARG A 411 39.88 30.82 -16.24
C ARG A 411 38.68 31.56 -16.82
N ASP A 412 37.63 30.86 -17.24
CA ASP A 412 36.37 31.48 -17.67
C ASP A 412 35.47 31.91 -16.48
N LEU A 413 35.66 31.32 -15.29
CA LEU A 413 34.96 31.66 -14.03
C LEU A 413 35.75 32.67 -13.14
N PHE A 414 37.08 32.65 -13.17
CA PHE A 414 38.01 33.47 -12.36
C PHE A 414 38.71 34.58 -13.17
N GLY A 415 38.37 34.76 -14.46
CA GLY A 415 39.03 35.68 -15.40
C GLY A 415 39.05 37.18 -15.05
N LYS A 416 38.63 37.57 -13.84
CA LYS A 416 38.83 38.93 -13.30
C LYS A 416 39.59 39.00 -11.96
N ALA A 417 39.91 37.88 -11.30
CA ALA A 417 40.41 37.91 -9.93
C ALA A 417 41.91 37.65 -9.72
N THR A 418 42.68 37.12 -10.68
CA THR A 418 44.11 36.85 -10.43
C THR A 418 45.00 37.12 -11.63
N LYS A 419 45.57 38.33 -11.67
CA LYS A 419 46.55 38.82 -12.67
C LYS A 419 47.97 38.21 -12.56
N ASN A 420 48.21 37.24 -11.67
CA ASN A 420 49.57 36.81 -11.32
C ASN A 420 49.97 35.39 -11.73
N LEU A 421 49.17 34.64 -12.50
CA LEU A 421 49.53 33.26 -12.91
C LEU A 421 50.02 33.11 -14.36
N ASP A 422 50.04 34.18 -15.16
CA ASP A 422 50.40 34.14 -16.59
C ASP A 422 51.92 34.09 -16.89
N SER A 423 52.78 34.10 -15.87
CA SER A 423 54.24 34.07 -16.06
C SER A 423 54.85 32.67 -16.12
N MET A 424 54.10 31.59 -15.86
CA MET A 424 54.73 30.30 -15.56
C MET A 424 54.77 29.27 -16.69
N PHE A 425 53.91 29.33 -17.73
CA PHE A 425 53.98 28.32 -18.82
C PHE A 425 53.68 28.91 -20.21
N LYS A 426 54.75 29.20 -20.96
CA LYS A 426 54.73 29.39 -22.42
C LYS A 426 54.98 28.05 -23.11
N ILE A 427 53.99 27.51 -23.84
CA ILE A 427 54.25 26.56 -24.94
C ILE A 427 53.45 26.99 -26.19
N LYS A 428 54.17 26.99 -27.32
CA LYS A 428 53.72 27.36 -28.67
C LYS A 428 52.75 26.34 -29.26
N SER A 429 51.81 26.86 -30.03
CA SER A 429 50.77 26.20 -30.84
C SER A 429 51.28 25.28 -31.95
N PHE A 430 50.50 24.27 -32.35
CA PHE A 430 50.03 23.92 -33.73
C PHE A 430 49.35 22.51 -33.72
N ASN A 431 48.01 22.42 -33.88
CA ASN A 431 47.21 21.94 -35.05
C ASN A 431 47.56 20.53 -35.59
N LEU A 432 46.67 19.53 -35.80
CA LEU A 432 45.21 19.47 -35.92
C LEU A 432 44.75 17.98 -35.83
N ALA A 433 43.85 17.63 -34.91
CA ALA A 433 42.84 16.54 -34.97
C ALA A 433 41.87 16.75 -33.80
N SER A 434 40.57 16.47 -33.97
CA SER A 434 39.49 17.09 -33.19
C SER A 434 39.61 16.92 -31.66
N PRO A 435 39.34 17.97 -30.86
CA PRO A 435 39.56 17.98 -29.40
C PRO A 435 38.84 16.88 -28.60
N ASP A 436 37.74 16.34 -29.12
CA ASP A 436 36.82 15.47 -28.37
C ASP A 436 37.33 14.05 -28.06
N ASP A 437 38.25 13.51 -28.86
CA ASP A 437 38.72 12.12 -28.68
C ASP A 437 39.90 12.04 -27.70
N GLN A 438 40.61 13.14 -27.48
CA GLN A 438 41.62 13.29 -26.42
C GLN A 438 40.98 13.42 -25.03
N ASP A 439 39.85 14.15 -24.92
CA ASP A 439 39.12 14.35 -23.67
C ASP A 439 38.54 13.04 -23.11
N ARG A 440 38.09 12.14 -24.00
CA ARG A 440 37.51 10.83 -23.66
C ARG A 440 38.52 9.82 -23.12
N THR A 441 39.77 9.94 -23.53
CA THR A 441 40.84 9.01 -23.13
C THR A 441 41.43 9.41 -21.76
N ARG A 442 41.35 10.71 -21.40
CA ARG A 442 41.80 11.26 -20.10
C ARG A 442 40.82 11.08 -18.95
N LEU A 443 39.52 11.13 -19.22
CA LEU A 443 38.48 10.86 -18.19
C LEU A 443 38.65 9.45 -17.59
N ALA A 444 39.06 8.48 -18.41
CA ALA A 444 39.24 7.08 -18.03
C ALA A 444 40.44 6.85 -17.09
N ALA A 445 41.45 7.74 -17.08
CA ALA A 445 42.63 7.63 -16.22
C ALA A 445 42.41 8.22 -14.81
N LEU A 446 41.52 9.21 -14.63
CA LEU A 446 41.29 9.97 -13.38
C LEU A 446 40.57 9.23 -12.23
N THR A 447 40.33 7.92 -12.37
CA THR A 447 39.69 7.09 -11.33
C THR A 447 40.66 6.05 -10.72
N ASP A 448 41.97 6.33 -10.84
CA ASP A 448 43.21 5.83 -10.20
C ASP A 448 43.13 4.91 -8.96
N LEU A 449 44.07 4.02 -8.59
CA LEU A 449 45.28 3.35 -9.16
C LEU A 449 45.84 2.41 -8.06
N SER A 450 46.29 1.17 -8.34
CA SER A 450 47.61 0.69 -7.84
C SER A 450 48.16 -0.51 -8.62
N THR A 451 49.10 -0.21 -9.51
CA THR A 451 50.41 -0.86 -9.73
C THR A 451 50.54 -2.39 -9.64
N SER A 452 50.54 -3.06 -10.78
CA SER A 452 51.80 -3.43 -11.46
C SER A 452 51.52 -4.11 -12.82
N SER A 453 52.43 -3.91 -13.77
CA SER A 453 52.53 -4.62 -15.05
C SER A 453 51.67 -4.12 -16.23
N THR A 454 52.19 -3.10 -16.92
CA THR A 454 52.41 -3.09 -18.38
C THR A 454 51.37 -3.77 -19.29
N ALA A 455 50.21 -3.13 -19.49
CA ALA A 455 49.36 -3.33 -20.67
C ALA A 455 48.63 -2.02 -21.03
N PRO A 456 48.47 -1.67 -22.32
CA PRO A 456 47.90 -0.41 -22.75
C PRO A 456 46.37 -0.40 -22.61
N ALA A 457 45.85 0.69 -22.02
CA ALA A 457 44.44 0.97 -21.79
C ALA A 457 43.60 0.84 -23.07
N ARG A 458 42.84 -0.25 -23.19
CA ARG A 458 41.78 -0.43 -24.20
C ARG A 458 40.41 -0.81 -23.63
N GLU A 459 40.28 -1.02 -22.32
CA GLU A 459 38.98 -1.26 -21.70
C GLU A 459 38.57 -0.05 -20.85
N PHE A 460 37.58 0.70 -21.36
CA PHE A 460 36.80 1.63 -20.55
C PHE A 460 36.14 0.83 -19.41
N LYS A 461 36.23 1.31 -18.16
CA LYS A 461 35.44 0.76 -17.05
C LYS A 461 33.95 0.74 -17.45
N SER A 462 33.24 -0.34 -17.10
CA SER A 462 31.80 -0.54 -17.38
C SER A 462 30.93 0.67 -17.00
N GLU A 463 31.33 1.40 -15.95
CA GLU A 463 30.64 2.59 -15.44
C GLU A 463 30.72 3.83 -16.36
N MET A 464 31.74 3.97 -17.21
CA MET A 464 31.82 5.08 -18.18
C MET A 464 31.00 4.79 -19.45
N VAL A 465 30.80 3.51 -19.77
CA VAL A 465 29.82 3.09 -20.80
C VAL A 465 28.40 3.42 -20.32
N GLU A 466 28.14 3.26 -19.03
CA GLU A 466 26.86 3.61 -18.40
C GLU A 466 26.55 5.11 -18.49
N VAL A 467 27.48 6.00 -18.09
CA VAL A 467 27.29 7.47 -18.19
C VAL A 467 26.98 7.93 -19.61
N ARG A 468 27.69 7.40 -20.62
CA ARG A 468 27.43 7.76 -22.03
C ARG A 468 26.09 7.23 -22.53
N THR A 469 25.71 6.04 -22.11
CA THR A 469 24.44 5.41 -22.51
C THR A 469 23.26 6.17 -21.89
N GLU A 470 23.33 6.44 -20.59
CA GLU A 470 22.32 7.19 -19.84
C GLU A 470 22.24 8.65 -20.33
N SER A 471 23.37 9.32 -20.61
CA SER A 471 23.37 10.69 -21.18
C SER A 471 22.65 10.77 -22.53
N ARG A 472 22.83 9.77 -23.41
CA ARG A 472 22.10 9.69 -24.69
C ARG A 472 20.60 9.44 -24.49
N GLN A 473 20.24 8.59 -23.53
CA GLN A 473 18.84 8.30 -23.18
C GLN A 473 18.13 9.54 -22.63
N ILE A 474 18.77 10.28 -21.72
CA ILE A 474 18.24 11.55 -21.19
C ILE A 474 18.11 12.58 -22.31
N ALA A 475 19.09 12.70 -23.21
CA ALA A 475 19.01 13.64 -24.33
C ALA A 475 17.79 13.35 -25.22
N ALA A 476 17.56 12.08 -25.57
CA ALA A 476 16.40 11.67 -26.36
C ALA A 476 15.08 11.90 -25.61
N LEU A 477 15.05 11.62 -24.30
CA LEU A 477 13.91 11.89 -23.43
C LEU A 477 13.56 13.39 -23.39
N ILE A 478 14.55 14.27 -23.24
CA ILE A 478 14.37 15.72 -23.24
C ILE A 478 13.79 16.21 -24.58
N GLU A 479 14.35 15.73 -25.70
CA GLU A 479 13.89 16.07 -27.07
C GLU A 479 12.44 15.61 -27.32
N ALA A 480 12.08 14.41 -26.85
CA ALA A 480 10.71 13.89 -26.97
C ALA A 480 9.72 14.60 -26.01
N THR A 481 10.14 14.92 -24.80
CA THR A 481 9.32 15.59 -23.79
C THR A 481 8.97 17.01 -24.22
N ILE A 482 9.92 17.80 -24.73
CA ILE A 482 9.62 19.16 -25.21
C ILE A 482 8.65 19.16 -26.37
N LYS A 483 8.80 18.20 -27.30
CA LYS A 483 7.88 18.05 -28.43
C LYS A 483 6.46 17.77 -27.94
N THR A 484 6.33 16.90 -26.95
CA THR A 484 5.05 16.52 -26.36
C THR A 484 4.39 17.71 -25.65
N VAL A 485 5.13 18.38 -24.76
CA VAL A 485 4.66 19.56 -24.01
C VAL A 485 4.19 20.67 -24.95
N LEU A 486 4.99 21.01 -25.98
CA LEU A 486 4.62 22.07 -26.93
C LEU A 486 3.45 21.70 -27.83
N SER A 487 3.19 20.41 -28.06
CA SER A 487 2.08 19.96 -28.91
C SER A 487 0.74 19.84 -28.17
N LYS A 488 0.76 19.48 -26.88
CA LYS A 488 -0.45 19.16 -26.11
C LYS A 488 -0.81 20.19 -25.03
N ALA A 489 0.17 20.92 -24.50
CA ALA A 489 -0.07 21.92 -23.47
C ALA A 489 -0.32 23.29 -24.10
N LYS A 490 -1.13 24.13 -23.45
CA LYS A 490 -1.31 25.52 -23.87
C LYS A 490 -0.10 26.32 -23.37
N ILE A 491 0.71 26.84 -24.29
CA ILE A 491 1.92 27.59 -23.97
C ILE A 491 1.59 29.08 -23.79
N LYS A 492 2.30 29.79 -22.90
CA LYS A 492 2.15 31.25 -22.76
C LYS A 492 2.58 31.93 -24.06
N LYS A 493 1.76 32.85 -24.57
CA LYS A 493 1.97 33.58 -25.84
C LYS A 493 3.40 34.08 -26.11
N LYS A 494 4.13 34.50 -25.08
CA LYS A 494 5.53 34.97 -25.19
C LYS A 494 6.54 33.90 -25.65
N TRP A 495 6.19 32.61 -25.58
CA TRP A 495 7.06 31.47 -25.90
C TRP A 495 6.70 30.77 -27.22
N GLU A 496 5.57 31.13 -27.84
CA GLU A 496 5.09 30.48 -29.08
C GLU A 496 6.04 30.71 -30.27
N THR A 497 6.83 31.78 -30.25
CA THR A 497 7.79 32.15 -31.30
C THR A 497 9.24 31.81 -30.97
N ALA A 498 9.49 31.14 -29.83
CA ALA A 498 10.85 30.80 -29.42
C ALA A 498 11.43 29.70 -30.31
N SER A 499 12.62 29.93 -30.89
CA SER A 499 13.36 28.96 -31.72
C SER A 499 14.54 28.30 -30.99
N SER A 500 14.94 28.84 -29.83
CA SER A 500 15.93 28.29 -28.91
C SER A 500 15.51 28.56 -27.46
N MET A 501 15.80 27.60 -26.59
CA MET A 501 15.54 27.68 -25.15
C MET A 501 16.76 27.21 -24.36
N PHE A 502 17.05 27.90 -23.26
CA PHE A 502 18.12 27.56 -22.34
C PHE A 502 17.53 27.21 -20.98
N TRP A 503 18.02 26.13 -20.35
CA TRP A 503 17.70 25.81 -18.96
C TRP A 503 18.97 25.62 -18.15
N GLY A 504 18.93 26.05 -16.88
CA GLY A 504 20.06 25.97 -15.96
C GLY A 504 20.00 24.73 -15.06
N ILE A 505 21.14 24.10 -14.84
CA ILE A 505 21.38 23.09 -13.80
C ILE A 505 22.21 23.75 -12.71
N ASP A 506 21.66 23.83 -11.50
CA ASP A 506 22.37 24.38 -10.34
C ASP A 506 23.29 23.31 -9.75
N CYS A 507 24.60 23.61 -9.69
CA CYS A 507 25.61 22.70 -9.21
C CYS A 507 25.88 22.83 -7.70
N ALA A 508 25.22 23.76 -6.99
CA ALA A 508 25.35 23.93 -5.54
C ALA A 508 23.96 24.00 -4.87
N LEU A 509 23.64 23.02 -4.01
CA LEU A 509 22.57 23.19 -3.02
C LEU A 509 23.17 23.95 -1.83
N GLY A 510 22.67 25.15 -1.51
CA GLY A 510 23.00 25.80 -0.23
C GLY A 510 23.59 27.22 -0.24
N LYS A 511 23.31 28.07 -1.24
CA LYS A 511 23.40 29.53 -1.01
C LYS A 511 22.12 30.24 -1.47
N GLN A 512 21.04 30.06 -0.72
CA GLN A 512 20.03 31.12 -0.65
C GLN A 512 20.58 32.22 0.26
N THR A 513 21.32 33.15 -0.31
CA THR A 513 21.60 34.43 0.36
C THR A 513 20.25 35.08 0.70
N ASN A 514 20.07 35.47 1.96
CA ASN A 514 18.94 36.22 2.52
C ASN A 514 18.63 37.52 1.75
N GLN A 515 18.09 37.44 0.54
CA GLN A 515 17.52 38.55 -0.18
C GLN A 515 16.22 38.11 -0.87
N SER A 516 15.15 38.69 -0.33
CA SER A 516 13.76 38.83 -0.80
C SER A 516 12.85 37.59 -0.91
N PRO A 517 11.57 37.75 -0.51
CA PRO A 517 10.58 36.68 -0.54
C PRO A 517 10.36 36.23 -1.99
N ILE A 518 10.34 34.91 -2.19
CA ILE A 518 10.17 34.26 -3.49
C ILE A 518 8.72 34.46 -3.97
N HIS A 519 8.43 35.68 -4.43
CA HIS A 519 7.45 35.91 -5.47
C HIS A 519 8.20 35.97 -6.80
N LYS A 520 7.85 35.01 -7.67
CA LYS A 520 8.02 35.02 -9.14
C LYS A 520 9.45 34.86 -9.70
N THR A 521 9.59 33.77 -10.47
CA THR A 521 10.56 33.43 -11.54
C THR A 521 11.87 32.71 -11.17
N PRO A 522 12.05 31.44 -11.63
CA PRO A 522 13.27 31.04 -12.30
C PRO A 522 13.11 31.43 -13.77
N ALA A 523 13.71 32.55 -14.12
CA ALA A 523 13.56 33.13 -15.42
C ALA A 523 14.39 32.39 -16.47
N ILE A 524 13.74 32.06 -17.57
CA ILE A 524 14.41 32.04 -18.86
C ILE A 524 14.66 33.52 -19.21
N TYR A 525 15.79 34.07 -18.75
CA TYR A 525 16.33 35.34 -19.25
C TYR A 525 17.55 35.03 -20.11
N MET A 526 17.44 35.33 -21.40
CA MET A 526 18.60 35.78 -22.18
C MET A 526 18.98 37.16 -21.63
N GLU A 527 19.99 37.21 -20.76
CA GLU A 527 21.05 38.24 -20.70
C GLU A 527 21.92 38.06 -19.45
N PHE A 528 23.20 37.78 -19.67
CA PHE A 528 24.35 38.21 -18.86
C PHE A 528 24.16 38.40 -17.33
N ALA A 529 23.78 37.34 -16.63
CA ALA A 529 24.15 37.16 -15.23
C ALA A 529 24.52 35.69 -15.00
N ARG A 530 25.77 35.34 -15.34
CA ARG A 530 26.39 34.07 -14.92
C ARG A 530 26.38 34.06 -13.38
N LYS A 531 25.33 33.51 -12.77
CA LYS A 531 25.42 33.02 -11.39
C LYS A 531 26.57 32.01 -11.39
N THR A 532 27.52 32.18 -10.49
CA THR A 532 28.84 31.50 -10.51
C THR A 532 28.79 29.98 -10.40
N HIS A 533 27.60 29.37 -10.27
CA HIS A 533 27.39 27.94 -10.00
C HIS A 533 26.30 27.26 -10.87
N THR A 534 25.82 27.89 -11.95
CA THR A 534 24.77 27.31 -12.82
C THR A 534 25.30 27.03 -14.23
N ILE A 535 25.12 25.80 -14.72
CA ILE A 535 25.46 25.40 -16.10
C ILE A 535 24.20 25.43 -16.95
N TYR A 536 24.26 26.07 -18.13
CA TYR A 536 23.10 26.19 -19.03
C TYR A 536 23.22 25.22 -20.21
N LEU A 537 22.14 24.51 -20.52
CA LEU A 537 22.03 23.64 -21.70
C LEU A 537 21.02 24.24 -22.70
N GLU A 538 21.30 24.12 -24.00
CA GLU A 538 20.47 24.67 -25.08
C GLU A 538 19.69 23.59 -25.83
N ILE A 539 18.40 23.84 -26.04
CA ILE A 539 17.56 23.11 -26.98
C ILE A 539 17.06 24.07 -28.07
N ALA A 540 17.27 23.73 -29.34
CA ALA A 540 16.96 24.62 -30.45
C ALA A 540 16.44 23.86 -31.68
N GLN A 541 15.60 24.53 -32.46
CA GLN A 541 15.13 24.08 -33.77
C GLN A 541 16.13 24.48 -34.85
N ASP A 542 16.21 23.70 -35.93
CA ASP A 542 17.05 24.04 -37.08
C ASP A 542 16.40 25.18 -37.88
N PHE A 543 17.16 26.25 -38.10
CA PHE A 543 16.72 27.50 -38.73
C PHE A 543 16.34 27.30 -40.21
N ALA A 544 16.82 26.23 -40.84
CA ALA A 544 16.64 25.98 -42.26
C ALA A 544 15.23 25.46 -42.65
N ALA A 545 14.42 24.97 -41.70
CA ALA A 545 13.09 24.43 -41.98
C ALA A 545 12.08 24.78 -40.86
N PRO A 546 11.01 25.56 -41.15
CA PRO A 546 9.93 25.79 -40.20
C PRO A 546 9.29 24.44 -39.82
N GLY A 547 9.22 24.13 -38.51
CA GLY A 547 8.72 22.85 -38.01
C GLY A 547 9.78 21.76 -37.82
N SER A 548 11.07 22.09 -37.91
CA SER A 548 12.16 21.16 -37.56
C SER A 548 12.06 20.71 -36.08
N PRO A 549 12.45 19.46 -35.76
CA PRO A 549 12.37 18.95 -34.40
C PRO A 549 13.31 19.71 -33.47
N TRP A 550 12.89 19.87 -32.21
CA TRP A 550 13.73 20.43 -31.16
C TRP A 550 14.88 19.45 -30.84
N VAL A 551 16.12 19.92 -30.93
CA VAL A 551 17.32 19.10 -30.71
C VAL A 551 18.19 19.73 -29.63
N LEU A 552 18.67 18.91 -28.69
CA LEU A 552 19.65 19.32 -27.68
C LEU A 552 20.99 19.59 -28.37
N LYS A 553 21.49 20.82 -28.32
CA LYS A 553 22.75 21.20 -28.97
C LYS A 553 23.96 20.73 -28.15
N ASN A 554 23.89 20.85 -26.83
CA ASN A 554 25.01 20.57 -25.92
C ASN A 554 25.00 19.12 -25.37
N LYS A 555 24.84 18.10 -26.21
CA LYS A 555 24.80 16.68 -25.76
C LYS A 555 26.07 16.25 -25.01
N ARG A 556 27.22 16.84 -25.34
CA ARG A 556 28.51 16.56 -24.68
C ARG A 556 28.64 17.22 -23.32
N GLU A 557 28.08 18.42 -23.15
CA GLU A 557 28.02 19.07 -21.84
C GLU A 557 27.11 18.27 -20.90
N LEU A 558 26.01 17.71 -21.40
CA LEU A 558 25.17 16.79 -20.64
C LEU A 558 25.94 15.53 -20.18
N GLU A 559 26.74 14.90 -21.06
CA GLU A 559 27.65 13.79 -20.71
C GLU A 559 28.65 14.20 -19.62
N GLY A 560 29.25 15.39 -19.75
CA GLY A 560 30.20 15.94 -18.77
C GLY A 560 29.57 16.25 -17.41
N ILE A 561 28.39 16.86 -17.39
CA ILE A 561 27.65 17.17 -16.15
C ILE A 561 27.30 15.89 -15.40
N LEU A 562 26.75 14.90 -16.10
CA LEU A 562 26.39 13.61 -15.49
C LEU A 562 27.64 12.90 -14.95
N GLY A 563 28.74 12.89 -15.72
CA GLY A 563 30.00 12.29 -15.29
C GLY A 563 30.62 12.96 -14.07
N LEU A 564 30.67 14.30 -14.05
CA LEU A 564 31.20 15.07 -12.93
C LEU A 564 30.35 14.93 -11.66
N TRP A 565 29.02 14.87 -11.79
CA TRP A 565 28.13 14.66 -10.66
C TRP A 565 28.34 13.26 -10.05
N VAL A 566 28.33 12.21 -10.87
CA VAL A 566 28.58 10.84 -10.40
C VAL A 566 29.97 10.73 -9.76
N TRP A 567 30.98 11.37 -10.33
CA TRP A 567 32.32 11.43 -9.75
C TRP A 567 32.32 12.09 -8.37
N SER A 568 31.67 13.26 -8.23
CA SER A 568 31.56 13.97 -6.96
C SER A 568 30.84 13.16 -5.87
N LEU A 569 29.90 12.28 -6.24
CA LEU A 569 29.22 11.40 -5.28
C LEU A 569 30.08 10.20 -4.89
N LYS A 570 31.04 9.79 -5.73
CA LYS A 570 31.95 8.69 -5.47
C LYS A 570 33.20 9.14 -4.70
N SER A 571 33.66 10.37 -4.90
CA SER A 571 34.86 10.95 -4.26
C SER A 571 34.59 11.61 -2.89
N ASP A 572 33.43 11.34 -2.28
CA ASP A 572 33.13 11.86 -0.95
C ASP A 572 33.90 11.07 0.14
N LEU A 573 34.79 11.76 0.84
CA LEU A 573 35.63 11.20 1.90
C LEU A 573 34.85 10.53 3.04
N ARG A 574 33.55 10.85 3.23
CA ARG A 574 32.70 10.27 4.29
C ARG A 574 32.29 8.81 4.04
N ILE A 575 32.32 8.40 2.77
CA ILE A 575 31.83 7.09 2.30
C ILE A 575 32.98 6.26 1.70
N GLU A 576 34.19 6.82 1.77
CA GLU A 576 35.43 6.14 1.48
C GLU A 576 35.82 5.28 2.68
N THR A 577 35.75 3.98 2.49
CA THR A 577 36.20 3.01 3.49
C THR A 577 37.58 2.53 3.11
N LYS A 578 38.51 2.60 4.05
CA LYS A 578 39.80 1.93 3.93
C LYS A 578 39.55 0.44 4.09
N ASP A 579 39.82 -0.33 3.05
CA ASP A 579 39.75 -1.78 3.11
C ASP A 579 40.77 -2.26 4.16
N PRO A 580 40.34 -2.94 5.25
CA PRO A 580 41.22 -3.36 6.34
C PRO A 580 42.37 -4.28 5.89
N TRP A 581 42.28 -4.84 4.67
CA TRP A 581 43.18 -5.88 4.19
C TRP A 581 44.10 -5.42 3.06
N THR A 582 43.71 -4.41 2.28
CA THR A 582 44.47 -3.96 1.09
C THR A 582 45.03 -2.54 1.23
N ASP A 583 44.72 -1.85 2.33
CA ASP A 583 45.04 -0.44 2.58
C ASP A 583 44.46 0.52 1.51
N PHE A 584 43.63 -0.01 0.60
CA PHE A 584 43.04 0.70 -0.52
C PHE A 584 41.77 1.44 -0.10
N ILE A 585 41.56 2.61 -0.67
CA ILE A 585 40.38 3.44 -0.40
C ILE A 585 39.30 3.06 -1.42
N ARG A 586 38.21 2.45 -0.94
CA ARG A 586 37.05 2.10 -1.77
C ARG A 586 35.87 3.01 -1.43
N SER A 587 35.24 3.58 -2.46
CA SER A 587 33.97 4.30 -2.32
C SER A 587 32.80 3.34 -2.15
N THR A 588 31.99 3.55 -1.11
CA THR A 588 30.73 2.83 -0.86
C THR A 588 29.51 3.58 -1.41
N ALA A 589 29.72 4.57 -2.30
CA ALA A 589 28.67 5.45 -2.82
C ALA A 589 27.50 4.76 -3.51
N SER A 590 27.74 3.59 -4.12
CA SER A 590 26.72 2.77 -4.79
C SER A 590 25.98 1.84 -3.82
N ASP A 591 26.58 1.56 -2.66
CA ASP A 591 26.03 0.66 -1.63
C ASP A 591 25.07 1.41 -0.68
N ILE A 592 25.07 2.75 -0.72
CA ILE A 592 24.15 3.60 0.05
C ILE A 592 22.78 3.61 -0.61
N GLY A 593 21.75 3.22 0.14
CA GLY A 593 20.38 3.22 -0.34
C GLY A 593 19.92 4.62 -0.77
N ALA A 594 19.32 4.71 -1.95
CA ALA A 594 18.77 5.96 -2.49
C ALA A 594 17.25 6.01 -2.29
N ARG A 595 16.75 7.18 -1.88
CA ARG A 595 15.32 7.47 -1.79
C ARG A 595 15.00 8.75 -2.54
N ARG A 596 13.85 8.80 -3.21
CA ARG A 596 13.34 10.00 -3.87
C ARG A 596 12.36 10.72 -2.96
N ILE A 597 12.59 12.01 -2.72
CA ILE A 597 11.66 12.90 -2.02
C ILE A 597 10.51 13.23 -2.97
N ILE A 598 9.30 12.94 -2.52
CA ILE A 598 8.05 13.15 -3.28
C ILE A 598 7.38 14.44 -2.81
N SER A 599 7.28 14.66 -1.50
CA SER A 599 6.65 15.85 -0.93
C SER A 599 7.14 16.11 0.51
N THR A 600 7.08 17.37 0.96
CA THR A 600 7.39 17.80 2.34
C THR A 600 6.15 18.13 3.18
N ASP A 601 4.93 17.91 2.66
CA ASP A 601 3.70 18.37 3.31
C ASP A 601 2.65 17.25 3.52
N GLN A 602 1.76 17.43 4.48
CA GLN A 602 0.68 16.47 4.81
C GLN A 602 -0.48 16.47 3.80
N VAL A 603 -0.55 17.46 2.91
CA VAL A 603 -1.73 17.71 2.06
C VAL A 603 -1.73 16.86 0.77
N MET A 604 -0.57 16.41 0.28
CA MET A 604 -0.45 15.71 -1.01
C MET A 604 -0.72 14.20 -0.97
N GLU A 605 -0.79 13.59 0.21
CA GLU A 605 -0.98 12.14 0.40
C GLU A 605 -2.21 11.58 -0.35
N PRO A 606 -3.41 12.18 -0.26
CA PRO A 606 -4.59 11.63 -0.90
C PRO A 606 -4.54 11.80 -2.43
N ASP A 607 -3.90 12.85 -2.94
CA ASP A 607 -3.76 13.06 -4.39
C ASP A 607 -2.86 11.99 -5.02
N LEU A 608 -1.68 11.79 -4.43
CA LEU A 608 -0.72 10.81 -4.93
C LEU A 608 -1.30 9.39 -4.88
N GLU A 609 -2.12 9.08 -3.89
CA GLU A 609 -2.76 7.76 -3.74
C GLU A 609 -3.66 7.38 -4.92
N ILE A 610 -4.38 8.32 -5.56
CA ILE A 610 -5.23 8.02 -6.72
C ILE A 610 -4.42 7.97 -8.01
N TRP A 611 -3.40 8.82 -8.12
CA TRP A 611 -2.50 8.81 -9.27
C TRP A 611 -1.67 7.52 -9.32
N LEU A 612 -1.27 7.01 -8.15
CA LEU A 612 -0.41 5.82 -8.02
C LEU A 612 -1.21 4.52 -7.80
N GLY A 613 -2.40 4.59 -7.19
CA GLY A 613 -3.18 3.41 -6.81
C GLY A 613 -2.42 2.53 -5.83
N ASP A 614 -2.37 1.22 -6.11
CA ASP A 614 -1.67 0.23 -5.28
C ASP A 614 -0.17 0.50 -5.06
N ASP A 615 0.46 1.29 -5.93
CA ASP A 615 1.88 1.63 -5.82
C ASP A 615 2.18 2.56 -4.63
N MET A 616 1.16 3.17 -4.01
CA MET A 616 1.29 4.01 -2.80
C MET A 616 1.92 3.26 -1.62
N LYS A 617 1.75 1.93 -1.54
CA LYS A 617 2.33 1.06 -0.48
C LYS A 617 3.86 1.14 -0.41
N THR A 618 4.52 1.63 -1.46
CA THR A 618 5.98 1.78 -1.53
C THR A 618 6.52 3.08 -0.90
N ILE A 619 5.63 4.04 -0.60
CA ILE A 619 6.00 5.36 -0.08
C ILE A 619 6.00 5.33 1.45
N THR A 620 7.04 5.90 2.09
CA THR A 620 7.15 5.98 3.55
C THR A 620 7.26 7.43 4.02
N LYS A 621 6.62 7.73 5.15
CA LYS A 621 6.74 9.00 5.87
C LYS A 621 7.95 8.97 6.81
N SER A 622 8.78 9.99 6.78
CA SER A 622 9.97 10.14 7.64
C SER A 622 10.19 11.60 8.02
N SER A 623 10.73 11.86 9.21
CA SER A 623 11.09 13.21 9.66
C SER A 623 12.60 13.41 9.58
N ILE A 624 13.06 14.45 8.88
CA ILE A 624 14.48 14.75 8.71
C ILE A 624 14.91 15.96 9.57
N TYR A 625 16.05 15.87 10.23
CA TYR A 625 16.59 16.90 11.12
C TYR A 625 17.99 17.31 10.65
N SER A 626 18.24 18.61 10.54
CA SER A 626 19.59 19.13 10.28
C SER A 626 20.20 19.75 11.53
N ILE A 627 21.52 19.63 11.68
CA ILE A 627 22.30 20.25 12.76
C ILE A 627 22.83 21.63 12.31
N SER A 628 22.73 21.96 11.01
CA SER A 628 23.14 23.24 10.41
C SER A 628 22.45 23.47 9.06
N THR A 629 22.00 24.70 8.81
CA THR A 629 21.34 25.12 7.56
C THR A 629 22.30 25.18 6.36
N ASP A 630 23.62 25.19 6.59
CA ASP A 630 24.63 25.52 5.58
C ASP A 630 25.24 24.28 4.87
N LEU A 631 24.79 23.07 5.22
CA LEU A 631 25.48 21.80 4.88
C LEU A 631 24.67 20.82 4.00
N CYS A 632 23.51 21.22 3.47
CA CYS A 632 22.72 20.36 2.58
C CYS A 632 23.24 20.46 1.14
N ASP A 633 24.24 19.64 0.76
CA ASP A 633 24.71 19.48 -0.62
C ASP A 633 24.22 18.17 -1.27
N ALA A 634 24.37 18.02 -2.60
CA ALA A 634 23.96 16.80 -3.32
C ALA A 634 24.73 15.54 -2.88
N SER A 635 25.86 15.72 -2.19
CA SER A 635 26.67 14.63 -1.62
C SER A 635 26.28 14.25 -0.20
N ALA A 636 25.35 14.98 0.41
CA ALA A 636 24.93 14.78 1.80
C ALA A 636 24.41 13.36 2.04
N VAL A 637 24.98 12.71 3.06
CA VAL A 637 24.57 11.40 3.54
C VAL A 637 23.80 11.58 4.84
N TRP A 638 22.71 10.82 4.96
CA TRP A 638 21.77 10.91 6.07
C TRP A 638 21.78 9.63 6.87
N THR A 639 21.66 9.73 8.18
CA THR A 639 21.62 8.57 9.09
C THR A 639 20.21 8.34 9.61
N MET A 640 19.75 7.10 9.56
CA MET A 640 18.39 6.72 9.95
C MET A 640 18.37 6.14 11.36
N ARG A 641 17.45 6.63 12.19
CA ARG A 641 17.15 6.12 13.53
C ARG A 641 15.65 5.82 13.65
N THR A 642 15.32 4.60 14.05
CA THR A 642 13.94 4.18 14.30
C THR A 642 13.64 4.32 15.80
N ASN A 643 12.85 5.32 16.18
CA ASN A 643 12.28 5.41 17.53
C ASN A 643 10.77 5.15 17.42
N SER A 644 10.25 4.21 18.21
CA SER A 644 8.80 3.96 18.36
C SER A 644 8.00 3.84 17.05
N GLY A 645 8.56 3.22 16.01
CA GLY A 645 7.90 3.00 14.70
C GLY A 645 7.93 4.20 13.74
N ALA A 646 8.35 5.39 14.20
CA ALA A 646 8.58 6.55 13.34
C ALA A 646 10.03 6.59 12.85
N MET A 647 10.20 6.81 11.54
CA MET A 647 11.51 6.87 10.88
C MET A 647 12.06 8.30 11.01
N THR A 648 13.03 8.49 11.89
CA THR A 648 13.71 9.78 12.08
C THR A 648 15.08 9.76 11.41
N VAL A 649 15.42 10.81 10.69
CA VAL A 649 16.64 10.87 9.87
C VAL A 649 17.44 12.12 10.21
N TYR A 650 18.75 11.99 10.41
CA TYR A 650 19.64 13.09 10.80
C TYR A 650 20.74 13.32 9.77
N LEU A 651 21.05 14.59 9.49
CA LEU A 651 22.17 14.98 8.63
C LEU A 651 23.51 14.64 9.28
N TYR A 652 24.39 13.96 8.54
CA TYR A 652 25.73 13.63 9.01
C TYR A 652 26.69 14.81 8.77
N SER A 653 26.98 15.60 9.81
CA SER A 653 27.59 16.93 9.67
C SER A 653 29.14 16.96 9.68
N GLN A 654 29.84 15.88 10.00
CA GLN A 654 31.30 15.91 10.16
C GLN A 654 32.04 15.20 9.02
N ARG A 655 32.81 15.96 8.21
CA ARG A 655 33.81 15.43 7.27
C ARG A 655 35.04 14.96 8.04
N VAL A 656 34.91 13.88 8.81
CA VAL A 656 36.04 13.26 9.53
C VAL A 656 36.54 12.08 8.70
N PRO A 657 37.79 12.12 8.19
CA PRO A 657 38.37 10.99 7.47
C PRO A 657 38.41 9.74 8.35
N GLY A 658 37.94 8.60 7.82
CA GLY A 658 38.03 7.30 8.51
C GLY A 658 36.94 7.01 9.55
N LEU A 659 35.87 7.83 9.62
CA LEU A 659 34.75 7.58 10.53
C LEU A 659 33.84 6.50 9.94
N GLN A 660 33.87 5.27 10.50
CA GLN A 660 32.97 4.20 10.05
C GLN A 660 31.52 4.54 10.39
N LEU A 661 30.67 4.57 9.36
CA LEU A 661 29.23 4.79 9.49
C LEU A 661 28.59 3.55 10.13
N THR A 662 28.37 3.59 11.45
CA THR A 662 27.79 2.48 12.22
C THR A 662 26.27 2.40 12.17
N GLN A 663 25.60 3.39 11.58
CA GLN A 663 24.15 3.48 11.44
C GLN A 663 23.72 3.34 9.96
N PRO A 664 22.50 2.84 9.67
CA PRO A 664 22.01 2.76 8.30
C PRO A 664 21.95 4.14 7.65
N THR A 665 22.65 4.29 6.53
CA THR A 665 22.77 5.54 5.78
C THR A 665 21.94 5.54 4.50
N LEU A 666 21.41 6.71 4.16
CA LEU A 666 20.56 6.94 3.01
C LEU A 666 21.00 8.20 2.26
N ARG A 667 20.76 8.21 0.95
CA ARG A 667 20.90 9.39 0.09
C ARG A 667 19.53 9.79 -0.44
N PHE A 668 19.25 11.09 -0.44
CA PHE A 668 18.01 11.63 -0.96
C PHE A 668 18.22 12.32 -2.31
N PHE A 669 17.35 12.01 -3.26
CA PHE A 669 17.16 12.67 -4.55
C PHE A 669 15.80 13.37 -4.56
N GLY A 670 15.54 14.31 -5.48
CA GLY A 670 14.26 15.04 -5.53
C GLY A 670 14.18 16.23 -4.58
N TRP A 671 15.31 16.82 -4.19
CA TRP A 671 15.37 18.01 -3.32
C TRP A 671 14.60 19.22 -3.86
N LYS A 672 14.31 19.26 -5.17
CA LYS A 672 13.45 20.27 -5.80
C LYS A 672 11.99 20.23 -5.32
N ASN A 673 11.54 19.06 -4.85
CA ASN A 673 10.20 18.87 -4.30
C ASN A 673 10.12 19.26 -2.81
N ALA A 674 11.26 19.57 -2.19
CA ALA A 674 11.34 19.95 -0.79
C ALA A 674 11.32 21.46 -0.63
N ASN A 675 10.36 21.99 0.13
CA ASN A 675 10.35 23.41 0.44
C ASN A 675 11.33 23.73 1.59
N LEU A 676 12.58 24.01 1.23
CA LEU A 676 13.67 24.35 2.16
C LEU A 676 13.53 25.75 2.80
N SER A 677 12.45 26.51 2.50
CA SER A 677 12.21 27.83 3.10
C SER A 677 11.72 27.76 4.55
N GLN A 678 11.19 26.61 4.99
CA GLN A 678 11.02 26.33 6.41
C GLN A 678 12.40 26.00 6.95
N SER A 679 12.87 26.79 7.91
CA SER A 679 14.14 26.55 8.58
C SER A 679 14.15 25.11 9.11
N LEU A 680 15.23 24.39 8.80
CA LEU A 680 15.54 23.10 9.44
C LEU A 680 15.92 23.39 10.92
N ASP A 681 14.99 23.92 11.69
CA ASP A 681 15.12 24.19 13.12
C ASP A 681 14.78 22.91 13.93
N SER A 682 14.66 23.04 15.25
CA SER A 682 14.46 21.95 16.22
C SER A 682 13.24 21.04 15.99
N GLU A 683 12.29 21.40 15.12
CA GLU A 683 11.06 20.62 14.87
C GLU A 683 11.21 19.52 13.80
N GLY A 684 12.20 19.62 12.89
CA GLY A 684 12.43 18.65 11.81
C GLY A 684 11.43 18.75 10.65
N LEU A 685 11.89 18.43 9.43
CA LEU A 685 11.09 18.48 8.20
C LEU A 685 10.47 17.11 7.92
N ASN A 686 9.13 17.03 7.84
CA ASN A 686 8.43 15.80 7.49
C ASN A 686 8.46 15.59 5.97
N ILE A 687 8.90 14.42 5.51
CA ILE A 687 8.99 14.08 4.10
C ILE A 687 8.31 12.76 3.77
N TRP A 688 7.73 12.70 2.59
CA TRP A 688 7.30 11.48 1.93
C TRP A 688 8.38 11.06 0.93
N SER A 689 8.84 9.81 1.04
CA SER A 689 9.89 9.31 0.15
C SER A 689 9.63 7.87 -0.28
N ALA A 690 10.08 7.52 -1.48
CA ALA A 690 10.04 6.16 -2.01
C ALA A 690 11.46 5.62 -2.23
N PRO A 691 11.68 4.31 -2.06
CA PRO A 691 12.96 3.69 -2.42
C PRO A 691 13.18 3.75 -3.93
N MET A 692 14.42 4.03 -4.34
CA MET A 692 14.83 3.99 -5.75
C MET A 692 15.53 2.66 -6.05
N THR A 693 15.27 2.08 -7.22
CA THR A 693 15.83 0.76 -7.61
C THR A 693 16.89 0.85 -8.71
N GLY A 694 17.00 2.02 -9.36
CA GLY A 694 17.98 2.29 -10.41
C GLY A 694 19.42 2.51 -9.91
N SER A 695 20.37 2.51 -10.86
CA SER A 695 21.78 2.81 -10.55
C SER A 695 21.99 4.25 -10.08
N LEU A 696 23.14 4.52 -9.47
CA LEU A 696 23.50 5.88 -9.06
C LEU A 696 23.52 6.85 -10.25
N VAL A 697 24.03 6.39 -11.40
CA VAL A 697 24.07 7.17 -12.65
C VAL A 697 22.65 7.51 -13.11
N ARG A 698 21.73 6.54 -13.09
CA ARG A 698 20.33 6.74 -13.44
C ARG A 698 19.60 7.66 -12.45
N SER A 699 19.95 7.61 -11.17
CA SER A 699 19.38 8.51 -10.16
C SER A 699 19.78 9.97 -10.43
N CYS A 700 21.06 10.23 -10.74
CA CYS A 700 21.54 11.54 -11.18
C CYS A 700 20.88 11.98 -12.50
N ALA A 701 20.71 11.05 -13.44
CA ALA A 701 20.04 11.30 -14.71
C ALA A 701 18.58 11.78 -14.54
N GLN A 702 17.84 11.14 -13.64
CA GLN A 702 16.48 11.55 -13.30
C GLN A 702 16.42 12.95 -12.67
N GLU A 703 17.43 13.36 -11.88
CA GLU A 703 17.48 14.74 -11.34
C GLU A 703 17.72 15.78 -12.43
N ILE A 704 18.57 15.48 -13.42
CA ILE A 704 18.78 16.36 -14.57
C ILE A 704 17.49 16.49 -15.37
N PHE A 705 16.78 15.38 -15.59
CA PHE A 705 15.47 15.38 -16.25
C PHE A 705 14.42 16.16 -15.45
N ALA A 706 14.32 15.93 -14.14
CA ALA A 706 13.44 16.69 -13.25
C ALA A 706 13.74 18.19 -13.33
N SER A 707 15.02 18.57 -13.41
CA SER A 707 15.43 19.96 -13.59
C SER A 707 14.92 20.57 -14.89
N PHE A 708 15.09 19.85 -16.00
CA PHE A 708 14.55 20.26 -17.30
C PHE A 708 13.03 20.37 -17.26
N LEU A 709 12.35 19.37 -16.69
CA LEU A 709 10.89 19.33 -16.60
C LEU A 709 10.36 20.52 -15.78
N THR A 710 10.92 20.81 -14.60
CA THR A 710 10.53 22.01 -13.83
C THR A 710 10.66 23.30 -14.66
N SER A 711 11.74 23.44 -15.44
CA SER A 711 11.95 24.62 -16.29
C SER A 711 10.95 24.73 -17.43
N ILE A 712 10.60 23.62 -18.10
CA ILE A 712 9.63 23.65 -19.21
C ILE A 712 8.19 23.79 -18.71
N LEU A 713 7.83 23.25 -17.55
CA LEU A 713 6.49 23.42 -16.98
C LEU A 713 6.16 24.91 -16.72
N HIS A 714 7.16 25.76 -16.45
CA HIS A 714 6.95 27.20 -16.27
C HIS A 714 6.46 27.95 -17.52
N ILE A 715 6.68 27.42 -18.73
CA ILE A 715 6.21 28.04 -19.98
C ILE A 715 4.77 27.63 -20.33
N VAL A 716 4.26 26.58 -19.69
CA VAL A 716 2.88 26.11 -19.84
C VAL A 716 1.94 27.01 -19.05
N ASP A 717 0.78 27.29 -19.64
CA ASP A 717 -0.35 28.04 -19.07
C ASP A 717 -1.49 27.11 -18.64
N ASP A 718 -1.76 26.08 -19.43
CA ASP A 718 -2.75 25.04 -19.13
C ASP A 718 -2.23 23.65 -19.53
N PHE A 719 -2.32 22.71 -18.60
CA PHE A 719 -1.91 21.30 -18.75
C PHE A 719 -3.04 20.41 -19.28
N GLY A 720 -4.22 20.99 -19.51
CA GLY A 720 -5.42 20.27 -19.92
C GLY A 720 -6.18 19.65 -18.74
N PRO A 721 -7.40 19.15 -19.00
CA PRO A 721 -8.25 18.59 -17.95
C PRO A 721 -7.64 17.32 -17.35
N VAL A 722 -7.90 17.11 -16.07
CA VAL A 722 -7.69 15.82 -15.41
C VAL A 722 -9.00 15.04 -15.50
N HIS A 723 -8.95 13.87 -16.13
CA HIS A 723 -10.07 12.96 -16.24
C HIS A 723 -10.00 11.89 -15.15
N ILE A 724 -11.18 11.47 -14.69
CA ILE A 724 -11.31 10.33 -13.80
C ILE A 724 -11.57 9.11 -14.67
N ILE A 725 -10.72 8.10 -14.58
CA ILE A 725 -10.83 6.89 -15.38
C ILE A 725 -10.96 5.68 -14.47
N GLU A 726 -11.87 4.80 -14.85
CA GLU A 726 -12.11 3.50 -14.23
C GLU A 726 -11.29 2.45 -15.00
N GLU A 727 -10.06 2.14 -14.54
CA GLU A 727 -9.26 1.03 -15.07
C GLU A 727 -9.43 -0.21 -14.19
N ALA A 728 -10.18 -1.20 -14.68
CA ALA A 728 -10.39 -2.56 -14.12
C ALA A 728 -10.91 -2.63 -12.66
N GLU A 729 -10.12 -2.13 -11.71
CA GLU A 729 -10.28 -2.25 -10.25
C GLU A 729 -9.92 -0.98 -9.44
N LEU A 730 -9.45 0.11 -10.06
CA LEU A 730 -9.05 1.36 -9.37
C LEU A 730 -9.57 2.59 -10.10
N ILE A 731 -9.92 3.63 -9.34
CA ILE A 731 -10.07 4.99 -9.87
C ILE A 731 -8.68 5.57 -10.02
N ARG A 732 -8.33 6.01 -11.23
CA ARG A 732 -7.11 6.78 -11.48
C ARG A 732 -7.46 8.13 -12.05
N LEU A 733 -6.69 9.14 -11.63
CA LEU A 733 -6.66 10.40 -12.33
C LEU A 733 -5.74 10.24 -13.53
N GLU A 734 -6.24 10.59 -14.72
CA GLU A 734 -5.45 10.62 -15.93
C GLU A 734 -5.41 12.04 -16.48
N ASN A 735 -4.20 12.48 -16.80
CA ASN A 735 -3.99 13.64 -17.65
C ASN A 735 -3.19 13.17 -18.87
N SER A 736 -3.70 13.48 -20.06
CA SER A 736 -3.12 12.97 -21.31
C SER A 736 -1.66 13.37 -21.55
N LEU A 737 -1.22 14.51 -21.00
CA LEU A 737 0.16 14.97 -21.07
C LEU A 737 1.05 14.20 -20.08
N VAL A 738 0.57 13.99 -18.84
CA VAL A 738 1.27 13.19 -17.83
C VAL A 738 1.49 11.76 -18.34
N SER A 739 0.45 11.10 -18.88
CA SER A 739 0.53 9.73 -19.39
C SER A 739 1.57 9.58 -20.51
N GLU A 740 1.65 10.54 -21.42
CA GLU A 740 2.60 10.49 -22.53
C GLU A 740 4.03 10.77 -22.08
N ILE A 741 4.25 11.71 -21.14
CA ILE A 741 5.58 11.93 -20.55
C ILE A 741 6.06 10.67 -19.81
N VAL A 742 5.17 10.02 -19.06
CA VAL A 742 5.47 8.76 -18.36
C VAL A 742 5.80 7.64 -19.36
N ALA A 743 5.05 7.53 -20.46
CA ALA A 743 5.32 6.54 -21.52
C ALA A 743 6.70 6.76 -22.16
N ILE A 744 7.04 8.01 -22.52
CA ILE A 744 8.35 8.35 -23.09
C ILE A 744 9.47 8.02 -22.09
N PHE A 745 9.28 8.32 -20.80
CA PHE A 745 10.25 8.00 -19.74
C PHE A 745 10.50 6.49 -19.65
N THR A 746 9.45 5.67 -19.69
CA THR A 746 9.57 4.21 -19.64
C THR A 746 10.16 3.62 -20.91
N ASP A 747 9.77 4.13 -22.08
CA ASP A 747 10.25 3.66 -23.39
C ASP A 747 11.75 3.92 -23.56
N MET A 748 12.24 5.04 -23.03
CA MET A 748 13.67 5.38 -23.00
C MET A 748 14.46 4.62 -21.92
N ARG A 749 13.81 3.75 -21.14
CA ARG A 749 14.40 2.90 -20.08
C ARG A 749 15.10 3.67 -18.95
N LEU A 750 14.65 4.90 -18.65
CA LEU A 750 15.20 5.70 -17.55
C LEU A 750 14.68 5.26 -16.16
N GLY A 751 13.67 4.40 -16.12
CA GLY A 751 13.14 3.80 -14.90
C GLY A 751 11.81 3.09 -15.16
N SER A 752 11.24 2.51 -14.10
CA SER A 752 9.91 1.87 -14.15
C SER A 752 8.79 2.91 -14.32
N LYS A 753 7.57 2.46 -14.66
CA LYS A 753 6.38 3.32 -14.70
C LYS A 753 6.16 4.06 -13.37
N LEU A 754 6.43 3.37 -12.25
CA LEU A 754 6.37 3.96 -10.92
C LEU A 754 7.44 5.04 -10.73
N GLU A 755 8.71 4.75 -11.04
CA GLU A 755 9.78 5.76 -10.93
C GLU A 755 9.53 6.98 -11.83
N ALA A 756 8.93 6.77 -13.02
CA ALA A 756 8.49 7.84 -13.90
C ALA A 756 7.41 8.71 -13.25
N LEU A 757 6.36 8.09 -12.70
CA LEU A 757 5.28 8.79 -11.99
C LEU A 757 5.84 9.56 -10.78
N LEU A 758 6.71 8.94 -9.97
CA LEU A 758 7.33 9.57 -8.80
C LEU A 758 8.29 10.72 -9.17
N CYS A 759 8.85 10.72 -10.39
CA CYS A 759 9.70 11.80 -10.89
C CYS A 759 8.87 12.96 -11.49
N VAL A 760 7.77 12.64 -12.19
CA VAL A 760 6.96 13.60 -12.98
C VAL A 760 5.84 14.21 -12.14
N MET A 761 5.08 13.38 -11.41
CA MET A 761 3.87 13.82 -10.71
C MET A 761 4.12 14.92 -9.68
N PRO A 762 5.14 14.85 -8.80
CA PRO A 762 5.35 15.90 -7.79
C PRO A 762 5.59 17.29 -8.40
N LEU A 763 6.18 17.34 -9.59
CA LEU A 763 6.49 18.59 -10.30
C LEU A 763 5.25 19.18 -11.01
N MET A 764 4.34 18.32 -11.46
CA MET A 764 3.15 18.72 -12.22
C MET A 764 1.91 18.93 -11.34
N LEU A 765 1.78 18.19 -10.24
CA LEU A 765 0.58 18.21 -9.40
C LEU A 765 0.16 19.62 -8.94
N PRO A 766 1.05 20.52 -8.50
CA PRO A 766 0.65 21.86 -8.07
C PRO A 766 -0.02 22.72 -9.16
N GLN A 767 0.12 22.34 -10.43
CA GLN A 767 -0.40 23.10 -11.58
C GLN A 767 -1.54 22.37 -12.30
N LEU A 768 -1.85 21.13 -11.92
CA LEU A 768 -2.98 20.37 -12.45
C LEU A 768 -4.27 20.83 -11.77
N LYS A 769 -5.27 21.21 -12.57
CA LYS A 769 -6.61 21.53 -12.07
C LYS A 769 -7.33 20.23 -11.71
N ILE A 770 -7.43 19.94 -10.41
CA ILE A 770 -8.16 18.77 -9.88
C ILE A 770 -9.65 18.92 -10.27
N PRO A 771 -10.34 17.83 -10.68
CA PRO A 771 -11.75 17.89 -11.02
C PRO A 771 -12.62 18.36 -9.83
N PRO A 772 -13.77 19.03 -10.09
CA PRO A 772 -14.68 19.49 -9.03
C PRO A 772 -15.10 18.35 -8.09
N ALA A 773 -15.17 18.62 -6.77
CA ALA A 773 -15.50 17.64 -5.74
C ALA A 773 -16.80 16.86 -6.03
N ALA A 774 -17.82 17.53 -6.57
CA ALA A 774 -19.06 16.89 -6.98
C ALA A 774 -18.89 15.83 -8.09
N SER A 775 -18.02 16.09 -9.07
CA SER A 775 -17.74 15.14 -10.16
C SER A 775 -16.91 13.95 -9.68
N ALA A 776 -15.96 14.20 -8.77
CA ALA A 776 -15.16 13.17 -8.12
C ALA A 776 -16.05 12.25 -7.27
N LEU A 777 -16.95 12.83 -6.48
CA LEU A 777 -17.90 12.07 -5.66
C LEU A 777 -18.87 11.25 -6.52
N ALA A 778 -19.36 11.79 -7.63
CA ALA A 778 -20.25 11.06 -8.53
C ALA A 778 -19.54 9.86 -9.18
N ALA A 779 -18.30 10.04 -9.65
CA ALA A 779 -17.49 8.95 -10.20
C ALA A 779 -17.13 7.90 -9.13
N ALA A 780 -16.73 8.34 -7.93
CA ALA A 780 -16.44 7.46 -6.81
C ALA A 780 -17.66 6.62 -6.40
N ARG A 781 -18.84 7.24 -6.28
CA ARG A 781 -20.08 6.53 -6.00
C ARG A 781 -20.41 5.50 -7.09
N LYS A 782 -20.20 5.83 -8.36
CA LYS A 782 -20.45 4.91 -9.47
C LYS A 782 -19.50 3.71 -9.41
N SER A 783 -18.22 3.94 -9.22
CA SER A 783 -17.19 2.89 -9.11
C SER A 783 -17.39 2.04 -7.85
N ALA A 784 -17.61 2.66 -6.68
CA ALA A 784 -17.91 1.95 -5.44
C ALA A 784 -19.16 1.08 -5.56
N ASN A 785 -20.19 1.53 -6.27
CA ASN A 785 -21.36 0.71 -6.59
C ASN A 785 -21.04 -0.50 -7.49
N GLN A 786 -20.09 -0.38 -8.41
CA GLN A 786 -19.63 -1.52 -9.22
C GLN A 786 -18.87 -2.53 -8.36
N HIS A 787 -17.96 -2.07 -7.50
CA HIS A 787 -17.25 -2.91 -6.55
C HIS A 787 -18.19 -3.60 -5.56
N ARG A 788 -19.20 -2.88 -5.07
CA ARG A 788 -20.29 -3.42 -4.26
C ARG A 788 -21.04 -4.55 -4.97
N LYS A 789 -21.42 -4.38 -6.24
CA LYS A 789 -22.08 -5.44 -7.04
C LYS A 789 -21.19 -6.68 -7.21
N ARG A 790 -19.87 -6.52 -7.15
CA ARG A 790 -18.88 -7.61 -7.23
C ARG A 790 -18.47 -8.18 -5.87
N LYS A 791 -19.05 -7.67 -4.76
CA LYS A 791 -18.68 -8.00 -3.37
C LYS A 791 -17.21 -7.67 -3.00
N ASP A 792 -16.59 -6.72 -3.70
CA ASP A 792 -15.23 -6.26 -3.41
C ASP A 792 -15.27 -5.01 -2.51
N TRP A 793 -15.64 -5.23 -1.24
CA TRP A 793 -15.98 -4.17 -0.31
C TRP A 793 -14.81 -3.24 0.03
N LYS A 794 -13.59 -3.78 0.12
CA LYS A 794 -12.38 -3.03 0.46
C LYS A 794 -12.02 -2.01 -0.62
N LYS A 795 -12.25 -2.34 -1.90
CA LYS A 795 -12.04 -1.38 -2.99
C LYS A 795 -13.14 -0.34 -3.06
N ALA A 796 -14.40 -0.73 -2.81
CA ALA A 796 -15.51 0.22 -2.72
C ALA A 796 -15.29 1.26 -1.61
N GLU A 797 -14.77 0.82 -0.46
CA GLU A 797 -14.40 1.66 0.66
C GLU A 797 -13.29 2.66 0.29
N ASN A 798 -12.14 2.18 -0.20
CA ASN A 798 -11.00 3.03 -0.57
C ASN A 798 -11.40 4.15 -1.55
N VAL A 799 -12.25 3.81 -2.53
CA VAL A 799 -12.77 4.76 -3.52
C VAL A 799 -13.63 5.86 -2.89
N LEU A 800 -14.46 5.53 -1.91
CA LEU A 800 -15.31 6.50 -1.22
C LEU A 800 -14.53 7.33 -0.19
N GLN A 801 -13.53 6.73 0.48
CA GLN A 801 -12.59 7.44 1.35
C GLN A 801 -11.83 8.53 0.59
N TRP A 802 -11.40 8.22 -0.64
CA TRP A 802 -10.80 9.21 -1.53
C TRP A 802 -11.74 10.41 -1.79
N ALA A 803 -12.99 10.14 -2.19
CA ALA A 803 -13.94 11.19 -2.52
C ALA A 803 -14.24 12.11 -1.33
N TRP A 804 -14.34 11.55 -0.13
CA TRP A 804 -14.42 12.30 1.12
C TRP A 804 -13.22 13.24 1.30
N GLY A 805 -12.00 12.73 1.08
CA GLY A 805 -10.76 13.51 1.18
C GLY A 805 -10.70 14.70 0.22
N ILE A 806 -11.39 14.67 -0.92
CA ILE A 806 -11.54 15.83 -1.82
C ILE A 806 -12.58 16.81 -1.30
N CYS A 807 -13.73 16.32 -0.81
CA CYS A 807 -14.83 17.16 -0.34
C CYS A 807 -14.44 18.00 0.89
N LYS A 808 -13.44 17.58 1.68
CA LYS A 808 -12.98 18.26 2.91
C LYS A 808 -11.84 19.29 2.69
N ARG A 809 -11.31 19.47 1.47
CA ARG A 809 -10.14 20.36 1.26
C ARG A 809 -10.54 21.85 1.28
N PRO A 810 -9.87 22.69 2.08
CA PRO A 810 -10.05 24.14 1.96
C PRO A 810 -9.47 24.63 0.63
N ARG A 811 -10.25 25.34 -0.18
CA ARG A 811 -9.74 26.00 -1.39
C ARG A 811 -8.65 27.01 -0.99
N HIS A 812 -7.39 26.74 -1.37
CA HIS A 812 -6.31 27.71 -1.19
C HIS A 812 -6.59 28.98 -2.00
N SER A 813 -6.66 30.11 -1.29
CA SER A 813 -6.72 31.46 -1.84
C SER A 813 -5.45 31.77 -2.65
N GLY A 814 -5.47 31.50 -3.96
CA GLY A 814 -4.30 31.77 -4.82
C GLY A 814 -4.58 31.85 -6.32
N THR A 815 -5.67 31.26 -6.82
CA THR A 815 -6.07 31.41 -8.23
C THR A 815 -6.99 32.61 -8.37
N ARG A 816 -6.46 33.69 -8.96
CA ARG A 816 -7.27 34.79 -9.49
C ARG A 816 -8.34 34.22 -10.42
N GLU A 817 -9.57 34.61 -10.12
CA GLU A 817 -10.79 34.41 -10.89
C GLU A 817 -10.59 34.71 -12.38
N ILE A 818 -11.21 33.89 -13.24
CA ILE A 818 -12.09 34.28 -14.36
C ILE A 818 -12.89 33.01 -14.69
N ASP A 819 -14.07 32.86 -14.09
CA ASP A 819 -15.33 32.83 -14.82
C ASP A 819 -16.51 32.67 -13.85
N GLU A 820 -17.57 33.39 -14.18
CA GLU A 820 -18.74 33.66 -13.37
C GLU A 820 -19.57 32.39 -13.11
N ASP A 821 -19.84 32.09 -11.84
CA ASP A 821 -21.11 31.47 -11.46
C ASP A 821 -21.52 31.91 -10.05
N LYS A 822 -22.56 32.74 -9.97
CA LYS A 822 -23.01 33.50 -8.79
C LYS A 822 -23.84 32.68 -7.76
N ASP A 823 -23.79 31.35 -7.78
CA ASP A 823 -24.69 30.49 -6.98
C ASP A 823 -24.02 29.62 -5.91
N HIS A 824 -22.76 29.84 -5.55
CA HIS A 824 -22.11 29.03 -4.52
C HIS A 824 -22.40 29.54 -3.11
N ARG A 825 -23.48 29.05 -2.51
CA ARG A 825 -23.74 29.18 -1.06
C ARG A 825 -22.68 28.39 -0.27
N PRO A 826 -22.19 28.94 0.87
CA PRO A 826 -21.20 28.26 1.72
C PRO A 826 -21.66 26.88 2.28
N GLY A 827 -22.96 26.54 2.22
CA GLY A 827 -23.47 25.23 2.64
C GLY A 827 -23.37 24.10 1.59
N SER A 828 -22.77 24.34 0.41
CA SER A 828 -22.62 23.32 -0.64
C SER A 828 -21.46 22.34 -0.40
N GLU A 829 -20.44 22.76 0.36
CA GLU A 829 -19.27 21.92 0.65
C GLU A 829 -19.54 20.97 1.84
N GLU A 830 -20.20 21.44 2.90
CA GLU A 830 -20.71 20.58 4.00
C GLU A 830 -21.66 19.50 3.47
N THR A 831 -22.53 19.84 2.52
CA THR A 831 -23.46 18.85 1.93
C THR A 831 -22.76 17.81 1.06
N LEU A 832 -21.66 18.13 0.38
CA LEU A 832 -20.88 17.14 -0.37
C LEU A 832 -20.09 16.22 0.56
N ALA A 833 -19.51 16.77 1.62
CA ALA A 833 -18.87 16.02 2.69
C ALA A 833 -19.89 15.02 3.31
N GLU A 834 -21.03 15.52 3.79
CA GLU A 834 -22.12 14.69 4.31
C GLU A 834 -22.52 13.60 3.30
N GLN A 835 -22.64 13.93 2.01
CA GLN A 835 -22.96 12.95 0.98
C GLN A 835 -21.88 11.85 0.83
N SER A 836 -20.60 12.15 0.98
CA SER A 836 -19.55 11.13 1.00
C SER A 836 -19.64 10.22 2.23
N ILE A 837 -19.88 10.77 3.44
CA ILE A 837 -20.10 9.95 4.64
C ILE A 837 -21.32 9.06 4.45
N ILE A 838 -22.41 9.62 3.91
CA ILE A 838 -23.63 8.87 3.65
C ILE A 838 -23.34 7.69 2.71
N ALA A 839 -22.57 7.90 1.65
CA ALA A 839 -22.20 6.84 0.72
C ALA A 839 -21.34 5.75 1.39
N LEU A 840 -20.43 6.11 2.30
CA LEU A 840 -19.65 5.15 3.09
C LEU A 840 -20.56 4.33 4.01
N CYS A 841 -21.45 4.98 4.78
CA CYS A 841 -22.35 4.27 5.67
C CYS A 841 -23.37 3.40 4.93
N GLU A 842 -23.86 3.82 3.75
CA GLU A 842 -24.70 3.00 2.88
C GLU A 842 -23.97 1.75 2.36
N LEU A 843 -22.67 1.85 2.06
CA LEU A 843 -21.85 0.70 1.71
C LEU A 843 -21.83 -0.32 2.86
N TYR A 844 -21.69 0.16 4.10
CA TYR A 844 -21.63 -0.69 5.30
C TYR A 844 -22.97 -1.31 5.68
N ARG A 845 -24.07 -0.58 5.51
CA ARG A 845 -25.42 -1.15 5.72
C ARG A 845 -25.70 -2.30 4.76
N ASP A 846 -25.27 -2.17 3.51
CA ASP A 846 -25.59 -3.13 2.45
C ASP A 846 -24.60 -4.32 2.41
N ALA A 847 -23.50 -4.27 3.17
CA ALA A 847 -22.59 -5.38 3.38
C ALA A 847 -23.09 -6.27 4.53
N ASP A 848 -23.30 -7.56 4.29
CA ASP A 848 -23.54 -8.52 5.39
C ASP A 848 -22.34 -8.50 6.33
N LEU A 849 -22.54 -8.01 7.56
CA LEU A 849 -21.50 -7.84 8.60
C LEU A 849 -20.73 -9.14 8.93
N ALA A 850 -21.25 -10.30 8.52
CA ALA A 850 -20.62 -11.60 8.69
C ALA A 850 -19.51 -11.90 7.66
N ASP A 851 -19.54 -11.26 6.48
CA ASP A 851 -18.58 -11.49 5.37
C ASP A 851 -17.43 -10.46 5.37
N MET A 852 -17.57 -9.34 6.07
CA MET A 852 -16.47 -8.40 6.28
C MET A 852 -15.59 -8.91 7.43
N GLU A 853 -14.28 -9.04 7.19
CA GLU A 853 -13.33 -9.12 8.30
C GLU A 853 -13.64 -7.98 9.26
N THR A 854 -13.82 -8.27 10.55
CA THR A 854 -14.01 -7.28 11.62
C THR A 854 -12.96 -6.16 11.61
N GLY A 855 -11.84 -6.38 10.91
CA GLY A 855 -10.82 -5.39 10.59
C GLY A 855 -11.27 -4.26 9.65
N CYS A 856 -12.13 -4.50 8.65
CA CYS A 856 -12.60 -3.50 7.66
C CYS A 856 -13.57 -2.48 8.29
N LEU A 857 -14.58 -2.95 9.02
CA LEU A 857 -15.48 -2.07 9.79
C LEU A 857 -14.68 -1.27 10.83
N LYS A 858 -13.74 -1.93 11.52
CA LYS A 858 -12.84 -1.29 12.47
C LYS A 858 -11.85 -0.34 11.81
N THR A 859 -11.45 -0.51 10.54
CA THR A 859 -10.57 0.42 9.80
C THR A 859 -11.34 1.61 9.25
N ALA A 860 -12.57 1.44 8.77
CA ALA A 860 -13.45 2.53 8.36
C ALA A 860 -13.83 3.42 9.53
N LEU A 861 -14.20 2.80 10.65
CA LEU A 861 -14.40 3.50 11.92
C LEU A 861 -13.08 4.08 12.43
N LEU A 862 -11.95 3.35 12.36
CA LEU A 862 -10.63 3.93 12.68
C LEU A 862 -10.30 5.14 11.78
N PHE A 863 -10.80 5.24 10.56
CA PHE A 863 -10.45 6.33 9.65
C PHE A 863 -11.34 7.57 9.88
N VAL A 864 -12.59 7.36 10.27
CA VAL A 864 -13.43 8.42 10.88
C VAL A 864 -12.80 8.91 12.18
N THR A 865 -12.09 8.05 12.93
CA THR A 865 -11.53 8.37 14.25
C THR A 865 -10.02 8.65 14.29
N HIS A 866 -9.23 8.47 13.22
CA HIS A 866 -7.77 8.51 13.29
C HIS A 866 -7.09 9.32 12.19
N LYS A 867 -7.18 10.65 12.31
CA LYS A 867 -6.05 11.53 12.04
C LYS A 867 -5.91 12.60 13.11
N ALA A 868 -5.62 12.21 14.35
CA ALA A 868 -4.95 13.08 15.29
C ALA A 868 -4.44 12.28 16.49
N GLY A 869 -3.17 12.48 16.85
CA GLY A 869 -2.71 12.27 18.21
C GLY A 869 -3.27 13.33 19.17
N ASP A 870 -4.52 13.73 18.97
CA ASP A 870 -5.32 14.67 19.76
C ASP A 870 -6.80 14.36 19.48
N THR A 871 -7.52 13.93 20.49
CA THR A 871 -8.94 13.58 20.43
C THR A 871 -9.79 14.76 19.94
N ASN A 872 -10.28 14.73 18.69
CA ASN A 872 -11.43 15.54 18.29
C ASN A 872 -12.67 14.65 18.27
N THR A 873 -13.38 14.63 19.40
CA THR A 873 -14.68 13.96 19.64
C THR A 873 -15.82 14.43 18.70
N GLU A 874 -15.56 15.45 17.89
CA GLU A 874 -16.54 16.13 17.02
C GLU A 874 -16.89 15.30 15.77
N GLN A 875 -15.91 14.63 15.14
CA GLN A 875 -16.13 13.86 13.90
C GLN A 875 -16.80 12.52 14.13
N GLU A 876 -16.49 11.85 15.26
CA GLU A 876 -17.19 10.65 15.71
C GLU A 876 -18.66 10.94 16.00
N GLY A 877 -18.91 12.12 16.57
CA GLY A 877 -20.24 12.58 16.87
C GLY A 877 -21.08 12.89 15.65
N GLU A 878 -20.48 13.51 14.64
CA GLU A 878 -21.15 13.80 13.36
C GLU A 878 -21.60 12.51 12.65
N ALA A 879 -20.74 11.48 12.63
CA ALA A 879 -21.07 10.18 12.05
C ALA A 879 -22.23 9.48 12.80
N LEU A 880 -22.23 9.53 14.13
CA LEU A 880 -23.30 8.97 14.96
C LEU A 880 -24.63 9.73 14.77
N CYS A 881 -24.59 11.06 14.66
CA CYS A 881 -25.76 11.88 14.33
C CYS A 881 -26.34 11.52 12.95
N LEU A 882 -25.49 11.33 11.93
CA LEU A 882 -25.93 10.92 10.59
C LEU A 882 -26.54 9.52 10.57
N ALA A 883 -25.92 8.55 11.26
CA ALA A 883 -26.47 7.20 11.40
C ALA A 883 -27.86 7.21 12.07
N ALA A 884 -28.01 8.01 13.13
CA ALA A 884 -29.29 8.20 13.82
C ALA A 884 -30.36 8.86 12.93
N LYS A 885 -29.98 9.89 12.16
CA LYS A 885 -30.86 10.60 11.22
C LYS A 885 -31.37 9.69 10.10
N HIS A 886 -30.51 8.82 9.57
CA HIS A 886 -30.81 7.92 8.45
C HIS A 886 -31.26 6.51 8.87
N LYS A 887 -31.43 6.25 10.16
CA LYS A 887 -31.86 4.96 10.74
C LYS A 887 -30.93 3.78 10.44
N TRP A 888 -29.62 4.02 10.39
CA TRP A 888 -28.64 2.95 10.21
C TRP A 888 -28.30 2.31 11.54
N VAL A 889 -29.15 1.37 11.97
CA VAL A 889 -29.12 0.77 13.31
C VAL A 889 -27.79 0.09 13.58
N GLU A 890 -27.33 -0.74 12.64
CA GLU A 890 -26.11 -1.54 12.77
C GLU A 890 -24.87 -0.65 12.83
N VAL A 891 -24.84 0.42 12.02
CA VAL A 891 -23.74 1.39 12.00
C VAL A 891 -23.72 2.20 13.29
N ALA A 892 -24.88 2.63 13.79
CA ALA A 892 -24.99 3.36 15.05
C ALA A 892 -24.53 2.52 16.25
N ILE A 893 -24.89 1.23 16.29
CA ILE A 893 -24.43 0.29 17.34
C ILE A 893 -22.92 0.09 17.25
N ALA A 894 -22.37 -0.15 16.06
CA ALA A 894 -20.92 -0.32 15.88
C ALA A 894 -20.12 0.93 16.31
N LEU A 895 -20.62 2.14 16.02
CA LEU A 895 -20.04 3.40 16.49
C LEU A 895 -20.00 3.48 18.01
N LEU A 896 -21.09 3.12 18.69
CA LEU A 896 -21.17 3.11 20.14
C LEU A 896 -20.23 2.06 20.77
N GLU A 897 -20.16 0.85 20.20
CA GLU A 897 -19.23 -0.20 20.65
C GLU A 897 -17.76 0.21 20.52
N LEU A 898 -17.44 1.08 19.57
CA LEU A 898 -16.09 1.61 19.33
C LEU A 898 -15.77 2.85 20.17
N GLY A 899 -16.70 3.28 21.03
CA GLY A 899 -16.48 4.35 22.01
C GLY A 899 -16.96 5.73 21.58
N ALA A 900 -17.76 5.85 20.51
CA ALA A 900 -18.34 7.12 20.11
C ALA A 900 -19.19 7.71 21.25
N GLN A 901 -19.02 9.00 21.53
CA GLN A 901 -19.73 9.65 22.63
C GLN A 901 -21.23 9.78 22.31
N PRO A 902 -22.14 9.15 23.09
CA PRO A 902 -23.57 9.11 22.76
C PRO A 902 -24.27 10.48 22.84
N ASP A 903 -23.70 11.45 23.57
CA ASP A 903 -24.20 12.83 23.72
C ASP A 903 -23.37 13.86 22.94
N CYS A 904 -22.68 13.45 21.88
CA CYS A 904 -22.03 14.38 20.97
C CYS A 904 -23.04 15.39 20.39
N ARG A 905 -22.56 16.58 20.01
CA ARG A 905 -23.43 17.66 19.49
C ARG A 905 -23.00 18.06 18.09
N ASP A 906 -23.97 18.23 17.20
CA ASP A 906 -23.74 18.84 15.88
C ASP A 906 -23.62 20.37 15.96
N THR A 907 -23.45 21.04 14.81
CA THR A 907 -23.31 22.50 14.71
C THR A 907 -24.53 23.30 15.18
N LYS A 908 -25.66 22.62 15.45
CA LYS A 908 -26.90 23.21 16.00
C LYS A 908 -27.16 22.75 17.43
N GLY A 909 -26.18 22.10 18.06
CA GLY A 909 -26.29 21.55 19.41
C GLY A 909 -27.11 20.26 19.51
N ARG A 910 -27.55 19.66 18.40
CA ARG A 910 -28.39 18.44 18.45
C ARG A 910 -27.55 17.21 18.74
N THR A 911 -28.10 16.32 19.57
CA THR A 911 -27.50 15.01 19.86
C THR A 911 -27.97 13.92 18.90
N PRO A 912 -27.27 12.77 18.81
CA PRO A 912 -27.73 11.60 18.08
C PRO A 912 -29.12 11.17 18.51
N LEU A 913 -29.45 11.31 19.79
CA LEU A 913 -30.76 10.99 20.32
C LEU A 913 -31.85 11.90 19.73
N SER A 914 -31.56 13.20 19.55
CA SER A 914 -32.48 14.13 18.87
C SER A 914 -32.68 13.79 17.39
N HIS A 915 -31.66 13.27 16.70
CA HIS A 915 -31.78 12.81 15.30
C HIS A 915 -32.53 11.47 15.20
N ALA A 916 -32.27 10.52 16.09
CA ALA A 916 -32.98 9.25 16.18
C ALA A 916 -34.46 9.44 16.54
N ALA A 917 -34.74 10.44 17.38
CA ALA A 917 -36.09 10.81 17.78
C ALA A 917 -36.90 11.45 16.65
N GLU A 918 -36.28 12.34 15.87
CA GLU A 918 -36.89 12.91 14.66
C GLU A 918 -37.12 11.85 13.58
N SER A 919 -36.17 10.93 13.39
CA SER A 919 -36.31 9.88 12.39
C SER A 919 -37.34 8.82 12.81
N GLY A 920 -37.54 8.60 14.12
CA GLY A 920 -38.43 7.57 14.65
C GLY A 920 -37.77 6.20 14.75
N SER A 921 -36.45 6.15 14.94
CA SER A 921 -35.71 4.89 15.07
C SER A 921 -35.66 4.42 16.52
N ILE A 922 -36.66 3.63 16.93
CA ILE A 922 -36.80 3.13 18.31
C ILE A 922 -35.54 2.40 18.79
N THR A 923 -34.99 1.52 17.95
CA THR A 923 -33.79 0.73 18.29
C THR A 923 -32.56 1.59 18.56
N ILE A 924 -32.35 2.66 17.77
CA ILE A 924 -31.22 3.58 18.00
C ILE A 924 -31.47 4.40 19.28
N VAL A 925 -32.71 4.84 19.52
CA VAL A 925 -33.10 5.54 20.76
C VAL A 925 -32.84 4.67 21.99
N GLU A 926 -33.27 3.41 22.00
CA GLU A 926 -33.03 2.46 23.09
C GLU A 926 -31.53 2.23 23.32
N ASN A 927 -30.77 1.99 22.26
CA ASN A 927 -29.32 1.80 22.37
C ASN A 927 -28.65 3.05 22.94
N LEU A 928 -28.89 4.24 22.39
CA LEU A 928 -28.30 5.48 22.91
C LEU A 928 -28.62 5.70 24.39
N MET A 929 -29.86 5.44 24.83
CA MET A 929 -30.23 5.54 26.24
C MET A 929 -29.52 4.48 27.11
N ASN A 930 -29.38 3.25 26.63
CA ASN A 930 -28.63 2.19 27.32
C ASN A 930 -27.13 2.51 27.46
N TRP A 931 -26.55 3.20 26.47
CA TRP A 931 -25.18 3.69 26.49
C TRP A 931 -25.01 4.99 27.29
N GLY A 932 -26.06 5.48 27.95
CA GLY A 932 -26.00 6.59 28.90
C GLY A 932 -26.33 7.97 28.32
N SER A 933 -26.86 8.06 27.10
CA SER A 933 -27.31 9.33 26.52
C SER A 933 -28.35 10.01 27.41
N PHE A 934 -28.21 11.33 27.59
CA PHE A 934 -29.15 12.11 28.39
C PHE A 934 -30.44 12.41 27.59
N PRO A 935 -31.60 11.88 28.01
CA PRO A 935 -32.82 11.89 27.19
C PRO A 935 -33.50 13.25 27.05
N ASN A 936 -33.08 14.23 27.86
CA ASN A 936 -33.57 15.60 27.83
C ASN A 936 -32.49 16.61 27.39
N SER A 937 -31.57 16.19 26.53
CA SER A 937 -30.52 17.07 26.00
C SER A 937 -31.10 18.14 25.08
N GLU A 938 -30.83 19.40 25.37
CA GLU A 938 -31.31 20.54 24.58
C GLU A 938 -30.30 20.93 23.49
N ASP A 939 -30.84 21.24 22.31
CA ASP A 939 -30.09 21.87 21.21
C ASP A 939 -29.99 23.41 21.38
N ASP A 940 -29.37 24.11 20.43
CA ASP A 940 -29.18 25.57 20.52
C ASP A 940 -30.50 26.37 20.51
N GLY A 941 -31.60 25.73 20.10
CA GLY A 941 -32.95 26.25 20.19
C GLY A 941 -33.71 25.78 21.42
N GLU A 942 -33.06 25.20 22.42
CA GLU A 942 -33.69 24.61 23.61
C GLU A 942 -34.68 23.47 23.27
N ARG A 943 -34.54 22.84 22.10
CA ARG A 943 -35.41 21.71 21.70
C ARG A 943 -34.81 20.39 22.19
N THR A 944 -35.67 19.54 22.72
CA THR A 944 -35.31 18.22 23.25
C THR A 944 -35.64 17.10 22.26
N PRO A 945 -35.11 15.88 22.43
CA PRO A 945 -35.53 14.72 21.64
C PRO A 945 -37.04 14.52 21.62
N LEU A 946 -37.74 14.82 22.73
CA LEU A 946 -39.20 14.75 22.79
C LEU A 946 -39.88 15.79 21.88
N SER A 947 -39.35 17.00 21.77
CA SER A 947 -39.83 18.01 20.82
C SER A 947 -39.74 17.52 19.37
N TYR A 948 -38.60 16.91 19.01
CA TYR A 948 -38.36 16.35 17.67
C TYR A 948 -39.27 15.15 17.37
N ALA A 949 -39.36 14.16 18.26
CA ALA A 949 -40.27 13.02 18.09
C ALA A 949 -41.74 13.45 18.00
N SER A 950 -42.13 14.48 18.77
CA SER A 950 -43.49 14.99 18.76
C SER A 950 -43.82 15.74 17.47
N GLY A 951 -42.90 16.55 16.96
CA GLY A 951 -43.04 17.25 15.69
C GLY A 951 -42.95 16.35 14.46
N ALA A 952 -42.30 15.18 14.56
CA ALA A 952 -42.24 14.16 13.51
C ALA A 952 -43.35 13.10 13.60
N GLY A 953 -44.13 13.08 14.69
CA GLY A 953 -45.24 12.14 14.87
C GLY A 953 -44.82 10.71 15.24
N CYS A 954 -43.60 10.54 15.77
CA CYS A 954 -43.03 9.22 16.09
C CYS A 954 -43.57 8.69 17.43
N TYR A 955 -44.80 8.16 17.41
CA TYR A 955 -45.55 7.74 18.60
C TYR A 955 -44.76 6.84 19.55
N GLU A 956 -44.12 5.79 19.03
CA GLU A 956 -43.40 4.80 19.83
C GLU A 956 -42.17 5.40 20.51
N VAL A 957 -41.48 6.33 19.85
CA VAL A 957 -40.36 7.08 20.46
C VAL A 957 -40.87 8.04 21.52
N VAL A 958 -42.01 8.71 21.29
CA VAL A 958 -42.66 9.54 22.30
C VAL A 958 -43.03 8.71 23.53
N GLU A 959 -43.59 7.52 23.33
CA GLU A 959 -43.94 6.61 24.42
C GLU A 959 -42.71 6.18 25.22
N LEU A 960 -41.63 5.80 24.53
CA LEU A 960 -40.37 5.39 25.14
C LEU A 960 -39.72 6.54 25.94
N LEU A 961 -39.63 7.75 25.37
CA LEU A 961 -39.04 8.92 26.04
C LEU A 961 -39.88 9.36 27.25
N LEU A 962 -41.21 9.34 27.16
CA LEU A 962 -42.10 9.67 28.30
C LEU A 962 -42.06 8.62 29.42
N GLY A 963 -41.56 7.41 29.13
CA GLY A 963 -41.29 6.39 30.13
C GLY A 963 -40.10 6.72 31.05
N ASP A 964 -39.21 7.61 30.62
CA ASP A 964 -38.05 8.05 31.41
C ASP A 964 -38.39 9.26 32.29
N VAL A 965 -38.13 9.15 33.60
CA VAL A 965 -38.41 10.20 34.60
C VAL A 965 -37.65 11.50 34.33
N ARG A 966 -36.54 11.43 33.60
CA ARG A 966 -35.69 12.58 33.27
C ARG A 966 -36.26 13.45 32.14
N VAL A 967 -37.35 13.03 31.49
CA VAL A 967 -37.95 13.73 30.35
C VAL A 967 -39.18 14.53 30.79
N PRO A 968 -39.08 15.87 30.96
CA PRO A 968 -40.23 16.74 31.19
C PRO A 968 -41.11 16.86 29.93
N PRO A 969 -42.41 16.48 29.99
CA PRO A 969 -43.31 16.53 28.83
C PRO A 969 -43.69 17.94 28.38
N ASP A 970 -43.42 18.98 29.18
CA ASP A 970 -43.79 20.38 28.92
C ASP A 970 -42.59 21.30 28.63
N GLN A 971 -41.38 20.73 28.47
CA GLN A 971 -40.15 21.50 28.20
C GLN A 971 -40.35 22.43 27.01
N ARG A 972 -39.81 23.65 27.11
CA ARG A 972 -40.04 24.69 26.12
C ARG A 972 -38.78 24.96 25.32
N ASP A 973 -38.97 25.23 24.03
CA ASP A 973 -37.92 25.76 23.18
C ASP A 973 -37.74 27.28 23.38
N PHE A 974 -36.76 27.87 22.70
CA PHE A 974 -36.46 29.30 22.77
C PHE A 974 -37.65 30.20 22.36
N GLN A 975 -38.62 29.67 21.62
CA GLN A 975 -39.85 30.36 21.20
C GLN A 975 -41.01 30.09 22.16
N GLN A 976 -40.76 29.50 23.33
CA GLN A 976 -41.75 29.05 24.30
C GLN A 976 -42.70 27.96 23.77
N ARG A 977 -42.33 27.23 22.72
CA ARG A 977 -43.14 26.12 22.19
C ARG A 977 -42.84 24.82 22.93
N THR A 978 -43.89 24.06 23.22
CA THR A 978 -43.80 22.74 23.87
C THR A 978 -43.83 21.61 22.84
N PRO A 979 -43.36 20.39 23.17
CA PRO A 979 -43.55 19.20 22.32
C PRO A 979 -45.00 19.01 21.87
N PHE A 980 -45.96 19.35 22.75
CA PHE A 980 -47.39 19.32 22.45
C PHE A 980 -47.79 20.30 21.34
N LEU A 981 -47.24 21.52 21.36
CA LEU A 981 -47.48 22.51 20.31
C LEU A 981 -46.90 22.04 18.97
N TRP A 982 -45.69 21.47 18.97
CA TRP A 982 -45.08 20.87 17.77
C TRP A 982 -45.93 19.74 17.17
N ALA A 983 -46.48 18.85 18.00
CA ALA A 983 -47.37 17.78 17.54
C ALA A 983 -48.68 18.33 16.97
N ALA A 984 -49.23 19.40 17.57
CA ALA A 984 -50.45 20.03 17.09
C ALA A 984 -50.25 20.81 15.78
N GLU A 985 -49.12 21.51 15.65
CA GLU A 985 -48.74 22.23 14.45
C GLU A 985 -48.57 21.31 13.23
N ASN A 986 -48.05 20.11 13.42
CA ASN A 986 -47.82 19.12 12.35
C ASN A 986 -48.95 18.09 12.19
N GLY A 987 -50.02 18.20 12.99
CA GLY A 987 -51.22 17.37 12.82
C GLY A 987 -51.15 15.96 13.39
N HIS A 988 -50.21 15.68 14.30
CA HIS A 988 -49.97 14.34 14.84
C HIS A 988 -50.93 13.99 15.98
N GLY A 989 -52.20 13.72 15.64
CA GLY A 989 -53.28 13.49 16.60
C GLY A 989 -53.09 12.33 17.60
N THR A 990 -52.36 11.27 17.23
CA THR A 990 -52.01 10.17 18.14
C THR A 990 -51.03 10.62 19.23
N VAL A 991 -50.03 11.41 18.86
CA VAL A 991 -49.06 12.02 19.78
C VAL A 991 -49.73 13.07 20.66
N VAL A 992 -50.58 13.93 20.09
CA VAL A 992 -51.39 14.92 20.84
C VAL A 992 -52.20 14.23 21.93
N LYS A 993 -52.89 13.13 21.60
CA LYS A 993 -53.67 12.36 22.57
C LYS A 993 -52.77 11.77 23.67
N ARG A 994 -51.65 11.14 23.31
CA ARG A 994 -50.72 10.55 24.27
C ARG A 994 -50.13 11.58 25.24
N LEU A 995 -49.75 12.74 24.71
CA LEU A 995 -49.23 13.86 25.48
C LEU A 995 -50.29 14.38 26.48
N LEU A 996 -51.55 14.52 26.06
CA LEU A 996 -52.65 14.90 26.97
C LEU A 996 -52.89 13.90 28.11
N GLU A 997 -52.75 12.60 27.83
CA GLU A 997 -52.92 11.53 28.82
C GLU A 997 -51.87 11.59 29.94
N THR A 998 -50.74 12.27 29.74
CA THR A 998 -49.74 12.46 30.81
C THR A 998 -50.28 13.30 31.98
N GLY A 999 -51.32 14.11 31.75
CA GLY A 999 -51.92 15.02 32.73
C GLY A 999 -51.03 16.19 33.17
N LYS A 1000 -49.80 16.29 32.65
CA LYS A 1000 -48.80 17.30 33.01
C LYS A 1000 -48.73 18.48 32.04
N ILE A 1001 -49.55 18.48 30.99
CA ILE A 1001 -49.49 19.44 29.89
C ILE A 1001 -50.66 20.43 29.97
N GLU A 1002 -50.35 21.71 29.75
CA GLU A 1002 -51.34 22.78 29.59
C GLU A 1002 -51.68 22.96 28.10
N PRO A 1003 -52.86 22.53 27.62
CA PRO A 1003 -53.19 22.50 26.20
C PRO A 1003 -53.45 23.88 25.57
N ASP A 1004 -53.69 24.92 26.37
CA ASP A 1004 -53.92 26.29 25.90
C ASP A 1004 -52.69 27.20 26.09
N ARG A 1005 -51.52 26.62 26.35
CA ARG A 1005 -50.28 27.38 26.54
C ARG A 1005 -49.87 28.08 25.24
N GLN A 1006 -49.45 29.33 25.38
CA GLN A 1006 -49.04 30.18 24.27
C GLN A 1006 -47.53 30.19 24.06
N ASP A 1007 -47.11 30.30 22.81
CA ASP A 1007 -45.72 30.57 22.43
C ASP A 1007 -45.35 32.07 22.62
N GLN A 1008 -44.14 32.47 22.22
CA GLN A 1008 -43.68 33.86 22.28
C GLN A 1008 -44.51 34.84 21.44
N PHE A 1009 -45.31 34.37 20.49
CA PHE A 1009 -46.21 35.16 19.65
C PHE A 1009 -47.66 35.12 20.12
N GLU A 1010 -47.91 34.60 21.32
CA GLU A 1010 -49.25 34.41 21.88
C GLU A 1010 -50.10 33.39 21.11
N ARG A 1011 -49.48 32.51 20.31
CA ARG A 1011 -50.18 31.49 19.53
C ARG A 1011 -50.35 30.21 20.33
N THR A 1012 -51.54 29.62 20.26
CA THR A 1012 -51.88 28.36 20.93
C THR A 1012 -51.72 27.15 20.00
N PRO A 1013 -51.61 25.93 20.54
CA PRO A 1013 -51.65 24.69 19.75
C PRO A 1013 -52.87 24.60 18.83
N LEU A 1014 -54.04 25.07 19.29
CA LEU A 1014 -55.26 25.11 18.49
C LEU A 1014 -55.15 26.09 17.31
N LEU A 1015 -54.51 27.24 17.51
CA LEU A 1015 -54.28 28.21 16.44
C LEU A 1015 -53.38 27.61 15.36
N TYR A 1016 -52.29 26.94 15.73
CA TYR A 1016 -51.41 26.25 14.78
C TYR A 1016 -52.13 25.11 14.04
N ALA A 1017 -52.85 24.24 14.76
CA ALA A 1017 -53.63 23.17 14.16
C ALA A 1017 -54.70 23.71 13.18
N ALA A 1018 -55.35 24.83 13.53
CA ALA A 1018 -56.32 25.48 12.66
C ALA A 1018 -55.68 26.16 11.44
N ALA A 1019 -54.51 26.79 11.63
CA ALA A 1019 -53.75 27.46 10.57
C ALA A 1019 -53.12 26.50 9.56
N ASN A 1020 -52.95 25.23 9.92
CA ASN A 1020 -52.46 24.15 9.05
C ASN A 1020 -53.55 23.16 8.62
N GLY A 1021 -54.80 23.34 9.06
CA GLY A 1021 -55.95 22.56 8.58
C GLY A 1021 -56.08 21.16 9.20
N HIS A 1022 -55.47 20.93 10.37
CA HIS A 1022 -55.48 19.63 11.04
C HIS A 1022 -56.77 19.39 11.83
N ASP A 1023 -57.86 19.09 11.11
CA ASP A 1023 -59.21 18.88 11.63
C ASP A 1023 -59.32 17.81 12.72
N THR A 1024 -58.55 16.73 12.64
CA THR A 1024 -58.50 15.70 13.70
C THR A 1024 -57.94 16.24 15.02
N VAL A 1025 -56.86 17.03 14.93
CA VAL A 1025 -56.22 17.66 16.10
C VAL A 1025 -57.10 18.77 16.66
N VAL A 1026 -57.68 19.60 15.80
CA VAL A 1026 -58.63 20.65 16.20
C VAL A 1026 -59.79 20.03 16.97
N LYS A 1027 -60.41 18.97 16.45
CA LYS A 1027 -61.46 18.24 17.15
C LYS A 1027 -61.01 17.72 18.52
N GLN A 1028 -59.87 17.02 18.58
CA GLN A 1028 -59.31 16.51 19.83
C GLN A 1028 -59.07 17.61 20.87
N LEU A 1029 -58.50 18.75 20.46
CA LEU A 1029 -58.23 19.90 21.33
C LEU A 1029 -59.53 20.52 21.87
N LEU A 1030 -60.54 20.70 21.01
CA LEU A 1030 -61.84 21.24 21.40
C LEU A 1030 -62.59 20.32 22.37
N GLU A 1031 -62.51 19.00 22.16
CA GLU A 1031 -63.13 17.99 23.03
C GLU A 1031 -62.54 17.96 24.46
N THR A 1032 -61.31 18.46 24.66
CA THR A 1032 -60.73 18.54 26.02
C THR A 1032 -61.49 19.49 26.95
N GLY A 1033 -62.22 20.47 26.42
CA GLY A 1033 -62.91 21.52 27.17
C GLY A 1033 -61.98 22.51 27.90
N LYS A 1034 -60.65 22.32 27.85
CA LYS A 1034 -59.64 23.15 28.52
C LYS A 1034 -59.09 24.26 27.63
N VAL A 1035 -59.29 24.16 26.31
CA VAL A 1035 -58.76 25.10 25.31
C VAL A 1035 -59.76 26.24 25.04
N LYS A 1036 -59.25 27.46 24.87
CA LYS A 1036 -60.07 28.62 24.49
C LYS A 1036 -60.06 28.80 22.97
N PRO A 1037 -61.19 28.56 22.26
CA PRO A 1037 -61.19 28.51 20.80
C PRO A 1037 -61.03 29.87 20.12
N ASP A 1038 -61.24 30.97 20.84
CA ASP A 1038 -61.17 32.34 20.32
C ASP A 1038 -59.93 33.13 20.82
N ARG A 1039 -58.91 32.43 21.32
CA ARG A 1039 -57.70 33.08 21.81
C ARG A 1039 -56.92 33.68 20.65
N LYS A 1040 -56.58 34.96 20.77
CA LYS A 1040 -55.88 35.73 19.74
C LYS A 1040 -54.36 35.69 19.92
N ASP A 1041 -53.65 35.75 18.81
CA ASP A 1041 -52.20 35.96 18.80
C ASP A 1041 -51.83 37.44 18.91
N LYS A 1042 -50.52 37.75 18.87
CA LYS A 1042 -50.01 39.12 18.87
C LYS A 1042 -50.49 39.98 17.70
N PHE A 1043 -51.08 39.42 16.65
CA PHE A 1043 -51.67 40.15 15.51
C PHE A 1043 -53.19 40.26 15.60
N GLU A 1044 -53.75 39.92 16.75
CA GLU A 1044 -55.18 39.82 16.99
C GLU A 1044 -55.89 38.80 16.10
N GLN A 1045 -55.14 37.86 15.52
CA GLN A 1045 -55.70 36.81 14.68
C GLN A 1045 -56.10 35.60 15.53
N THR A 1046 -57.28 35.05 15.26
CA THR A 1046 -57.84 33.88 15.94
C THR A 1046 -57.65 32.61 15.11
N PRO A 1047 -57.80 31.41 15.70
CA PRO A 1047 -57.81 30.15 14.95
C PRO A 1047 -58.78 30.18 13.75
N LEU A 1048 -59.96 30.80 13.94
CA LEU A 1048 -60.95 30.98 12.87
C LEU A 1048 -60.44 31.89 11.75
N SER A 1049 -59.79 33.01 12.09
CA SER A 1049 -59.20 33.91 11.10
C SER A 1049 -58.14 33.21 10.25
N TYR A 1050 -57.23 32.44 10.85
CA TYR A 1050 -56.23 31.66 10.11
C TYR A 1050 -56.85 30.57 9.23
N ALA A 1051 -57.82 29.80 9.77
CA ALA A 1051 -58.52 28.79 9.00
C ALA A 1051 -59.30 29.40 7.82
N ALA A 1052 -59.85 30.61 8.00
CA ALA A 1052 -60.56 31.34 6.96
C ALA A 1052 -59.64 31.94 5.89
N VAL A 1053 -58.45 32.43 6.27
CA VAL A 1053 -57.40 32.86 5.31
C VAL A 1053 -56.96 31.72 4.40
N LYS A 1054 -56.92 30.49 4.92
CA LYS A 1054 -56.41 29.30 4.20
C LYS A 1054 -57.50 28.43 3.56
N GLY A 1055 -58.76 28.69 3.85
CA GLY A 1055 -59.89 27.96 3.23
C GLY A 1055 -60.21 26.60 3.87
N TYR A 1056 -59.83 26.37 5.13
CA TYR A 1056 -60.04 25.07 5.79
C TYR A 1056 -61.47 24.90 6.31
N ASN A 1057 -62.38 24.55 5.41
CA ASN A 1057 -63.83 24.42 5.66
C ASN A 1057 -64.18 23.54 6.88
N THR A 1058 -63.53 22.39 7.04
CA THR A 1058 -63.79 21.45 8.15
C THR A 1058 -63.40 22.05 9.49
N VAL A 1059 -62.23 22.69 9.57
CA VAL A 1059 -61.75 23.40 10.75
C VAL A 1059 -62.65 24.59 11.07
N VAL A 1060 -63.02 25.39 10.07
CA VAL A 1060 -63.96 26.52 10.23
C VAL A 1060 -65.28 26.02 10.81
N LYS A 1061 -65.85 24.96 10.24
CA LYS A 1061 -67.08 24.34 10.73
C LYS A 1061 -66.94 23.87 12.18
N GLN A 1062 -65.88 23.12 12.51
CA GLN A 1062 -65.61 22.64 13.87
C GLN A 1062 -65.48 23.79 14.88
N LEU A 1063 -64.80 24.88 14.52
CA LEU A 1063 -64.64 26.06 15.39
C LEU A 1063 -65.98 26.78 15.61
N LEU A 1064 -66.77 26.97 14.56
CA LEU A 1064 -68.08 27.62 14.63
C LEU A 1064 -69.10 26.80 15.43
N GLU A 1065 -69.09 25.47 15.28
CA GLU A 1065 -69.96 24.54 16.02
C GLU A 1065 -69.75 24.58 17.54
N THR A 1066 -68.61 25.09 18.02
CA THR A 1066 -68.39 25.27 19.47
C THR A 1066 -69.30 26.32 20.12
N GLY A 1067 -69.82 27.27 19.33
CA GLY A 1067 -70.59 28.43 19.82
C GLY A 1067 -69.80 29.39 20.71
N LYS A 1068 -68.47 29.23 20.84
CA LYS A 1068 -67.59 30.01 21.73
C LYS A 1068 -66.63 30.92 20.96
N VAL A 1069 -66.79 31.04 19.65
CA VAL A 1069 -65.93 31.81 18.75
C VAL A 1069 -66.72 33.00 18.20
N GLU A 1070 -66.12 34.19 18.17
CA GLU A 1070 -66.72 35.37 17.55
C GLU A 1070 -66.39 35.37 16.03
N PRO A 1071 -67.37 35.13 15.15
CA PRO A 1071 -67.11 34.91 13.72
C PRO A 1071 -66.71 36.19 12.96
N ASP A 1072 -66.92 37.35 13.57
CA ASP A 1072 -66.67 38.68 13.00
C ASP A 1072 -65.45 39.39 13.60
N ARG A 1073 -64.68 38.68 14.42
CA ARG A 1073 -63.54 39.26 15.15
C ARG A 1073 -62.50 39.82 14.18
N LYS A 1074 -62.19 41.10 14.35
CA LYS A 1074 -61.21 41.84 13.56
C LYS A 1074 -59.77 41.54 14.00
N ASP A 1075 -58.88 41.39 13.02
CA ASP A 1075 -57.43 41.39 13.26
C ASP A 1075 -56.87 42.82 13.36
N LYS A 1076 -55.54 42.96 13.54
CA LYS A 1076 -54.86 44.27 13.60
C LYS A 1076 -55.06 45.14 12.35
N SER A 1077 -55.40 44.57 11.20
CA SER A 1077 -55.72 45.32 9.98
C SER A 1077 -57.21 45.63 9.87
N GLU A 1078 -57.98 45.40 10.93
CA GLU A 1078 -59.44 45.44 10.94
C GLU A 1078 -60.13 44.45 9.99
N ARG A 1079 -59.44 43.38 9.55
CA ARG A 1079 -60.03 42.38 8.66
C ARG A 1079 -60.77 41.31 9.46
N THR A 1080 -61.99 40.98 9.04
CA THR A 1080 -62.77 39.87 9.57
C THR A 1080 -62.38 38.54 8.89
N PRO A 1081 -62.70 37.38 9.48
CA PRO A 1081 -62.53 36.08 8.83
C PRO A 1081 -63.23 36.02 7.46
N LEU A 1082 -64.38 36.68 7.31
CA LEU A 1082 -65.08 36.80 6.02
C LEU A 1082 -64.28 37.63 5.00
N SER A 1083 -63.71 38.77 5.40
CA SER A 1083 -62.83 39.58 4.54
C SER A 1083 -61.62 38.78 4.07
N ASN A 1084 -61.02 38.01 4.98
CA ASN A 1084 -59.89 37.15 4.68
C ASN A 1084 -60.25 35.98 3.74
N ALA A 1085 -61.39 35.31 3.94
CA ALA A 1085 -61.87 34.25 3.04
C ALA A 1085 -62.24 34.79 1.65
N ALA A 1086 -62.89 35.95 1.60
CA ALA A 1086 -63.26 36.61 0.34
C ALA A 1086 -62.04 37.12 -0.45
N LYS A 1087 -61.02 37.62 0.25
CA LYS A 1087 -59.74 38.04 -0.35
C LYS A 1087 -58.95 36.89 -0.96
N ASN A 1088 -59.06 35.68 -0.42
CA ASN A 1088 -58.31 34.50 -0.87
C ASN A 1088 -59.14 33.53 -1.75
N GLY A 1089 -60.40 33.86 -2.06
CA GLY A 1089 -61.19 33.05 -2.99
C GLY A 1089 -61.78 31.78 -2.39
N HIS A 1090 -62.11 31.75 -1.10
CA HIS A 1090 -62.61 30.55 -0.42
C HIS A 1090 -64.14 30.51 -0.28
N ASP A 1091 -64.85 30.16 -1.36
CA ASP A 1091 -66.33 30.14 -1.44
C ASP A 1091 -67.00 29.34 -0.32
N ALA A 1092 -66.48 28.14 -0.02
CA ALA A 1092 -67.05 27.26 0.99
C ALA A 1092 -66.90 27.81 2.42
N VAL A 1093 -65.78 28.46 2.74
CA VAL A 1093 -65.61 29.17 4.02
C VAL A 1093 -66.53 30.39 4.09
N VAL A 1094 -66.62 31.16 3.00
CA VAL A 1094 -67.55 32.32 2.92
C VAL A 1094 -68.97 31.86 3.19
N LYS A 1095 -69.42 30.77 2.57
CA LYS A 1095 -70.73 30.18 2.81
C LYS A 1095 -70.92 29.76 4.27
N LEU A 1096 -69.97 29.03 4.85
CA LEU A 1096 -70.02 28.60 6.26
C LEU A 1096 -70.08 29.78 7.25
N LEU A 1097 -69.33 30.86 6.98
CA LEU A 1097 -69.34 32.07 7.80
C LEU A 1097 -70.67 32.82 7.69
N LEU A 1098 -71.22 32.96 6.47
CA LEU A 1098 -72.50 33.64 6.23
C LEU A 1098 -73.69 32.87 6.82
N GLU A 1099 -73.65 31.53 6.79
CA GLU A 1099 -74.67 30.65 7.38
C GLU A 1099 -74.83 30.84 8.90
N THR A 1100 -73.83 31.42 9.60
CA THR A 1100 -73.94 31.73 11.03
C THR A 1100 -74.91 32.87 11.35
N GLY A 1101 -75.20 33.75 10.38
CA GLY A 1101 -76.02 34.95 10.56
C GLY A 1101 -75.42 36.03 11.46
N GLN A 1102 -74.19 35.83 11.97
CA GLN A 1102 -73.52 36.71 12.95
C GLN A 1102 -72.39 37.55 12.34
N VAL A 1103 -72.20 37.46 11.02
CA VAL A 1103 -71.09 38.08 10.29
C VAL A 1103 -71.57 39.27 9.49
N ASN A 1104 -70.87 40.40 9.59
CA ASN A 1104 -71.15 41.62 8.85
C ASN A 1104 -70.48 41.58 7.46
N PRO A 1105 -71.25 41.40 6.36
CA PRO A 1105 -70.70 41.33 5.00
C PRO A 1105 -70.11 42.65 4.49
N ASP A 1106 -70.35 43.77 5.21
CA ASP A 1106 -69.89 45.11 4.86
C ASP A 1106 -68.80 45.64 5.82
N ALA A 1107 -68.22 44.78 6.66
CA ALA A 1107 -67.12 45.16 7.53
C ALA A 1107 -65.94 45.70 6.71
N MET A 1108 -65.57 46.96 6.95
CA MET A 1108 -64.40 47.59 6.33
C MET A 1108 -63.15 47.33 7.18
N ASP A 1109 -62.05 47.10 6.48
CA ASP A 1109 -60.71 47.06 7.05
C ASP A 1109 -60.04 48.45 7.07
N LEU A 1110 -58.79 48.55 7.54
CA LEU A 1110 -58.07 49.84 7.62
C LEU A 1110 -57.84 50.50 6.25
N ASP A 1111 -57.90 49.74 5.15
CA ASP A 1111 -57.79 50.24 3.77
C ASP A 1111 -59.16 50.69 3.22
N GLY A 1112 -60.21 50.65 4.04
CA GLY A 1112 -61.60 50.94 3.65
C GLY A 1112 -62.19 49.90 2.70
N LYS A 1113 -61.63 48.67 2.67
CA LYS A 1113 -62.06 47.59 1.76
C LYS A 1113 -63.03 46.64 2.44
N THR A 1114 -64.14 46.34 1.76
CA THR A 1114 -65.12 45.34 2.20
C THR A 1114 -64.82 43.95 1.59
N PRO A 1115 -65.31 42.84 2.19
CA PRO A 1115 -65.14 41.50 1.62
C PRO A 1115 -65.57 41.38 0.14
N PRO A 1116 -66.71 41.95 -0.31
CA PRO A 1116 -67.08 41.96 -1.74
C PRO A 1116 -66.10 42.73 -2.62
N GLN A 1117 -65.53 43.84 -2.14
CA GLN A 1117 -64.53 44.60 -2.88
C GLN A 1117 -63.22 43.81 -3.05
N TYR A 1118 -62.83 43.03 -2.05
CA TYR A 1118 -61.70 42.11 -2.16
C TYR A 1118 -61.99 41.00 -3.18
N ALA A 1119 -63.15 40.34 -3.09
CA ALA A 1119 -63.55 39.30 -4.03
C ALA A 1119 -63.59 39.84 -5.48
N MET A 1120 -64.14 41.03 -5.68
CA MET A 1120 -64.20 41.68 -6.99
C MET A 1120 -62.81 42.07 -7.51
N LYS A 1121 -61.93 42.60 -6.66
CA LYS A 1121 -60.55 42.96 -7.03
C LYS A 1121 -59.75 41.77 -7.56
N TYR A 1122 -59.96 40.59 -6.98
CA TYR A 1122 -59.25 39.35 -7.36
C TYR A 1122 -60.06 38.45 -8.30
N GLY A 1123 -61.24 38.88 -8.76
CA GLY A 1123 -62.04 38.18 -9.78
C GLY A 1123 -62.91 37.02 -9.28
N TYR A 1124 -63.15 36.91 -7.97
CA TYR A 1124 -63.96 35.84 -7.36
C TYR A 1124 -65.46 36.19 -7.42
N THR A 1125 -66.07 36.06 -8.61
CA THR A 1125 -67.48 36.41 -8.85
C THR A 1125 -68.46 35.57 -8.02
N SER A 1126 -68.20 34.28 -7.84
CA SER A 1126 -69.01 33.37 -7.00
C SER A 1126 -69.12 33.85 -5.54
N ILE A 1127 -68.04 34.38 -4.96
CA ILE A 1127 -68.04 34.96 -3.61
C ILE A 1127 -68.86 36.24 -3.55
N VAL A 1128 -68.77 37.09 -4.58
CA VAL A 1128 -69.57 38.31 -4.66
C VAL A 1128 -71.06 37.96 -4.71
N ASP A 1129 -71.43 36.92 -5.45
CA ASP A 1129 -72.81 36.46 -5.56
C ASP A 1129 -73.29 35.81 -4.25
N LEU A 1130 -72.47 34.96 -3.60
CA LEU A 1130 -72.77 34.40 -2.28
C LEU A 1130 -73.03 35.47 -1.21
N ILE A 1131 -72.21 36.54 -1.19
CA ILE A 1131 -72.39 37.65 -0.23
C ILE A 1131 -73.61 38.51 -0.59
N LYS A 1132 -73.97 38.67 -1.88
CA LYS A 1132 -75.21 39.36 -2.28
C LYS A 1132 -76.45 38.57 -1.93
N GLU A 1133 -76.43 37.25 -2.18
CA GLU A 1133 -77.53 36.34 -1.84
C GLU A 1133 -77.78 36.32 -0.34
N SER A 1134 -76.73 36.26 0.50
CA SER A 1134 -76.90 36.32 1.96
C SER A 1134 -77.49 37.65 2.44
N LYS A 1135 -77.18 38.77 1.78
CA LYS A 1135 -77.78 40.09 2.08
C LYS A 1135 -79.27 40.14 1.73
N ASN A 1136 -79.65 39.57 0.59
CA ASN A 1136 -81.04 39.53 0.15
C ASN A 1136 -81.88 38.62 1.07
N ASN A 1137 -81.33 37.49 1.50
CA ASN A 1137 -82.00 36.57 2.43
C ASN A 1137 -82.12 37.14 3.85
N GLY A 1138 -81.27 38.10 4.26
CA GLY A 1138 -81.37 38.81 5.53
C GLY A 1138 -82.43 39.93 5.57
N LEU A 1139 -83.06 40.25 4.44
CA LEU A 1139 -84.14 41.25 4.31
C LEU A 1139 -85.56 40.64 4.31
N GLU A 1140 -85.69 39.30 4.33
CA GLU A 1140 -86.97 38.57 4.42
C GLU A 1140 -87.29 37.98 5.82
N CYS A 1141 -86.56 38.37 6.86
CA CYS A 1141 -86.88 38.05 8.26
C CYS A 1141 -87.36 39.27 9.06
#